data_AF-A0A1V3JZP3-F1
#
_entry.id   AF-A0A1V3JZP3-F1
#
_cell.length_a   1.000
_cell.length_b   1.000
_cell.length_c   1.000
_cell.angle_alpha   90.00
_cell.angle_beta   90.00
_cell.angle_gamma   90.00
#
_symmetry.space_group_name_H-M   'P 1'
#
loop_
_entity.id
_entity.type
_entity.pdbx_description
1 polymer ?
#
loop_
_entity_poly.entity_id
_entity_poly.type
_entity_poly.pdbx_seq_one_letter_code
_entity_poly.pdbx_strand_id
1 'polypeptide(L)'
;MMKKLLLFLISMPPYLSHSAVIKSGSVDNIQNVVDNPQTDAEGYLVYGSVIIGAKFGERLSPPSELTINNGSKVKFSSDSHIGNHNGGYGILRVDGTGTILKTDGRLSVGQSGASGELWVTNGAKVVQSNEKWGNYNYFGHAGSETSLTVIDGEGSELTFNDGISASKISKIRILNGGTFNVNYNKGATYLYDVENQGHFNTVHGIVIGKTLKIGSDDHTQAGEFNFPRGIIASQNARLVFKKLKEDDIIFPLVRCDNCNIEYDAPEKMQIKNRSGAGKNSVNEMLINQGTLALADESTFERFGVKNLTIFNDGTFSLSNIGQKTAYDENNLNNSPFVQENFIHQGTLDLADGSNQPNFSHLVVNNYTSGGTLLVDSVWNKDSGTSGSDILHILRNIDTSRGATTVKTKNGIFGDIEKTNQKQTSSLVAIAEKDHNGLAFTGKSATLNAGEAQLVKVGNKYYWTLEALEPQSQPEPKPNKKIRTAASSAYIQMPYTNMELAYSAVDTLAKRRGSTVNPQTTTRHGVWGRVVSKYLKVDGKHRLNNRQHQYLAQVGVDLDRHTQDAVTKQTGIYATFGYNHINFSDRFRAENGRIVSDKHTGTGKTKAGLFGLYHSVFWQNESYLDFVGQVGYLRNEYRPREGRNVTQEGMTTLISTEMGQTFRLNKNWSFEPQAQLIYQHLYLKDLCDKHLNIQYHSQSGLRGRLGSSLNFRDNAYLFALTANVWHDFLNNKPVKVGNRDYREYYAKTWLDTGLQFQWNATNNLSFYAHTHIEHSLQKQIRRAYQIGAGVQYVW
;
A
#
# COMPACT_ATOMS: atom_id res chain seq x y z
N MET A 1 -44.82 48.14 6.41
CA MET A 1 -46.01 47.26 6.49
C MET A 1 -45.48 45.82 6.37
N MET A 2 -45.39 44.93 7.37
CA MET A 2 -45.70 44.95 8.80
C MET A 2 -44.79 43.87 9.43
N LYS A 3 -43.72 44.30 10.09
CA LYS A 3 -43.11 43.62 11.24
C LYS A 3 -43.72 44.31 12.47
N LYS A 4 -44.00 43.54 13.54
CA LYS A 4 -44.55 43.92 14.87
C LYS A 4 -46.04 43.63 15.08
N LEU A 5 -46.31 42.51 15.76
CA LEU A 5 -47.32 42.23 16.81
C LEU A 5 -47.37 40.69 16.88
N LEU A 6 -46.78 40.00 17.86
CA LEU A 6 -47.39 39.79 19.18
C LEU A 6 -46.27 39.33 20.16
N LEU A 7 -45.88 40.21 21.06
CA LEU A 7 -45.30 39.88 22.36
C LEU A 7 -46.42 40.26 23.34
N PHE A 8 -47.18 39.31 23.85
CA PHE A 8 -47.95 39.37 25.11
C PHE A 8 -48.79 38.09 25.23
N LEU A 9 -48.24 37.08 25.91
CA LEU A 9 -48.95 36.08 26.72
C LEU A 9 -47.91 35.15 27.37
N ILE A 10 -47.15 35.71 28.31
CA ILE A 10 -46.54 34.95 29.41
C ILE A 10 -47.35 35.30 30.64
N SER A 11 -48.23 34.39 31.07
CA SER A 11 -48.60 34.11 32.46
C SER A 11 -49.85 33.21 32.50
N MET A 12 -49.72 31.98 32.00
CA MET A 12 -50.55 30.90 32.52
C MET A 12 -49.73 30.15 33.57
N PRO A 13 -50.26 29.92 34.79
CA PRO A 13 -49.59 29.13 35.80
C PRO A 13 -49.34 27.71 35.26
N PRO A 14 -48.33 26.98 35.77
CA PRO A 14 -48.08 25.61 35.34
C PRO A 14 -49.30 24.77 35.71
N TYR A 15 -50.11 24.41 34.72
CA TYR A 15 -51.09 23.36 34.88
C TYR A 15 -50.32 22.05 35.08
N LEU A 16 -50.27 21.63 36.34
CA LEU A 16 -50.10 20.27 36.85
C LEU A 16 -49.72 19.23 35.79
N SER A 17 -48.47 18.81 35.81
CA SER A 17 -48.02 17.54 35.23
C SER A 17 -48.89 16.42 35.81
N HIS A 18 -49.90 15.96 35.07
CA HIS A 18 -50.60 14.74 35.43
C HIS A 18 -49.63 13.58 35.16
N SER A 19 -49.25 12.88 36.22
CA SER A 19 -48.64 11.55 36.09
C SER A 19 -49.58 10.69 35.25
N ALA A 20 -49.07 10.12 34.16
CA ALA A 20 -49.88 9.30 33.25
C ALA A 20 -49.38 7.85 33.30
N VAL A 21 -50.21 7.01 33.92
CA VAL A 21 -50.16 5.56 33.77
C VAL A 21 -51.34 5.18 32.88
N ILE A 22 -51.04 4.74 31.67
CA ILE A 22 -52.01 4.48 30.61
C ILE A 22 -52.10 2.98 30.38
N LYS A 23 -53.31 2.44 30.35
CA LYS A 23 -53.61 1.05 30.01
C LYS A 23 -54.27 1.01 28.64
N SER A 24 -53.85 0.10 27.78
CA SER A 24 -54.47 -0.13 26.47
C SER A 24 -54.49 -1.61 26.09
N GLY A 25 -55.28 -1.96 25.08
CA GLY A 25 -55.50 -3.36 24.69
C GLY A 25 -56.50 -4.07 25.60
N SER A 26 -56.21 -5.33 25.96
CA SER A 26 -57.07 -6.11 26.88
C SER A 26 -56.82 -5.70 28.33
N VAL A 27 -57.40 -4.56 28.74
CA VAL A 27 -57.14 -3.91 30.05
C VAL A 27 -57.48 -4.82 31.25
N ASP A 28 -58.50 -5.68 31.12
CA ASP A 28 -58.87 -6.67 32.15
C ASP A 28 -57.75 -7.67 32.48
N ASN A 29 -56.77 -7.81 31.58
CA ASN A 29 -55.60 -8.66 31.77
C ASN A 29 -54.40 -7.89 32.36
N ILE A 30 -54.60 -6.66 32.85
CA ILE A 30 -53.63 -5.90 33.65
C ILE A 30 -54.09 -5.91 35.11
N GLN A 31 -53.35 -6.61 35.98
CA GLN A 31 -53.75 -6.82 37.38
C GLN A 31 -53.10 -5.81 38.33
N ASN A 32 -53.85 -5.44 39.39
CA ASN A 32 -53.45 -4.61 40.53
C ASN A 32 -53.08 -3.15 40.23
N VAL A 33 -52.98 -2.72 38.97
CA VAL A 33 -52.84 -1.31 38.60
C VAL A 33 -54.23 -0.67 38.56
N VAL A 34 -54.49 0.31 39.43
CA VAL A 34 -55.78 1.02 39.52
C VAL A 34 -55.65 2.48 39.06
N ASP A 35 -56.77 3.10 38.70
CA ASP A 35 -56.76 4.47 38.15
C ASP A 35 -56.60 5.54 39.24
N ASN A 36 -56.88 5.21 40.51
CA ASN A 36 -56.69 6.10 41.66
C ASN A 36 -55.89 5.40 42.79
N PRO A 37 -54.56 5.47 42.73
CA PRO A 37 -53.72 4.68 43.62
C PRO A 37 -53.24 5.39 44.86
N GLN A 38 -52.65 4.62 45.79
CA GLN A 38 -51.91 5.18 46.91
C GLN A 38 -50.60 5.81 46.41
N THR A 39 -50.28 6.99 46.94
CA THR A 39 -49.02 7.68 46.67
C THR A 39 -48.17 7.72 47.94
N ASP A 40 -46.86 7.52 47.79
CA ASP A 40 -45.88 7.69 48.85
C ASP A 40 -44.77 8.68 48.41
N ALA A 41 -43.70 8.80 49.20
CA ALA A 41 -42.56 9.66 48.88
C ALA A 41 -41.80 9.22 47.60
N GLU A 42 -41.98 7.98 47.15
CA GLU A 42 -41.40 7.42 45.93
C GLU A 42 -42.36 7.48 44.71
N GLY A 43 -43.64 7.82 44.89
CA GLY A 43 -44.61 8.07 43.81
C GLY A 43 -45.87 7.20 43.88
N TYR A 44 -46.41 6.78 42.73
CA TYR A 44 -47.53 5.83 42.64
C TYR A 44 -47.08 4.45 43.10
N LEU A 45 -47.60 4.00 44.25
CA LEU A 45 -47.38 2.66 44.79
C LEU A 45 -48.47 1.67 44.36
N VAL A 46 -48.06 0.55 43.76
CA VAL A 46 -48.91 -0.61 43.46
C VAL A 46 -48.62 -1.73 44.46
N TYR A 47 -49.65 -2.13 45.21
CA TYR A 47 -49.60 -3.24 46.14
C TYR A 47 -49.90 -4.58 45.45
N GLY A 48 -49.12 -5.61 45.76
CA GLY A 48 -49.30 -6.96 45.20
C GLY A 48 -48.61 -7.16 43.83
N SER A 49 -48.72 -8.37 43.29
CA SER A 49 -48.04 -8.75 42.05
C SER A 49 -48.67 -8.07 40.83
N VAL A 50 -47.87 -7.44 39.98
CA VAL A 50 -48.34 -6.81 38.74
C VAL A 50 -48.22 -7.81 37.61
N ILE A 51 -49.33 -8.09 36.91
CA ILE A 51 -49.33 -8.94 35.73
C ILE A 51 -49.89 -8.15 34.56
N ILE A 52 -49.12 -8.05 33.48
CA ILE A 52 -49.50 -7.36 32.25
C ILE A 52 -49.67 -8.43 31.18
N GLY A 53 -50.89 -8.63 30.68
CA GLY A 53 -51.16 -9.58 29.60
C GLY A 53 -51.21 -11.04 30.05
N ALA A 54 -51.98 -11.32 31.11
CA ALA A 54 -52.32 -12.70 31.49
C ALA A 54 -53.33 -13.34 30.52
N LYS A 55 -53.22 -14.65 30.26
CA LYS A 55 -54.28 -15.41 29.57
C LYS A 55 -55.08 -16.27 30.55
N PHE A 56 -56.39 -16.07 30.60
CA PHE A 56 -57.34 -16.93 31.29
C PHE A 56 -58.45 -17.35 30.31
N GLY A 57 -58.45 -18.61 29.85
CA GLY A 57 -59.43 -19.16 28.90
C GLY A 57 -58.88 -19.48 27.49
N GLU A 58 -59.75 -19.87 26.56
CA GLU A 58 -59.35 -20.43 25.25
C GLU A 58 -59.05 -19.41 24.15
N ARG A 59 -59.47 -18.14 24.29
CA ARG A 59 -59.33 -17.13 23.23
C ARG A 59 -57.92 -16.49 23.25
N LEU A 60 -57.31 -16.31 22.07
CA LEU A 60 -56.12 -15.46 21.92
C LEU A 60 -56.52 -14.02 22.20
N SER A 61 -56.01 -13.44 23.29
CA SER A 61 -56.23 -12.04 23.63
C SER A 61 -55.26 -11.14 22.84
N PRO A 62 -55.69 -9.95 22.37
CA PRO A 62 -54.74 -8.94 21.88
C PRO A 62 -53.75 -8.56 22.99
N PRO A 63 -52.55 -8.04 22.66
CA PRO A 63 -51.57 -7.65 23.67
C PRO A 63 -52.17 -6.63 24.65
N SER A 64 -51.88 -6.81 25.93
CA SER A 64 -52.17 -5.81 26.96
C SER A 64 -50.94 -4.94 27.16
N GLU A 65 -51.13 -3.62 27.08
CA GLU A 65 -50.04 -2.67 27.21
C GLU A 65 -50.25 -1.75 28.41
N LEU A 66 -49.19 -1.61 29.22
CA LEU A 66 -49.09 -0.65 30.31
C LEU A 66 -48.00 0.35 29.98
N THR A 67 -48.34 1.64 29.94
CA THR A 67 -47.40 2.73 29.66
C THR A 67 -47.29 3.64 30.86
N ILE A 68 -46.07 3.86 31.34
CA ILE A 68 -45.71 4.81 32.40
C ILE A 68 -44.89 5.92 31.75
N ASN A 69 -45.35 7.17 31.79
CA ASN A 69 -44.67 8.27 31.13
C ASN A 69 -44.82 9.62 31.84
N ASN A 70 -44.46 10.71 31.16
CA ASN A 70 -44.64 12.10 31.63
C ASN A 70 -43.97 12.41 32.99
N GLY A 71 -42.81 11.83 33.27
CA GLY A 71 -42.08 12.06 34.52
C GLY A 71 -42.67 11.32 35.72
N SER A 72 -43.56 10.35 35.49
CA SER A 72 -44.22 9.58 36.55
C SER A 72 -43.21 8.72 37.31
N LYS A 73 -43.34 8.70 38.64
CA LYS A 73 -42.62 7.76 39.50
C LYS A 73 -43.59 6.69 39.97
N VAL A 74 -43.29 5.43 39.66
CA VAL A 74 -44.15 4.28 39.97
C VAL A 74 -43.33 3.22 40.68
N LYS A 75 -43.93 2.57 41.67
CA LYS A 75 -43.32 1.47 42.42
C LYS A 75 -44.23 0.25 42.44
N PHE A 76 -43.71 -0.89 41.99
CA PHE A 76 -44.33 -2.20 42.15
C PHE A 76 -43.72 -2.89 43.37
N SER A 77 -44.52 -3.07 44.42
CA SER A 77 -44.05 -3.60 45.72
C SER A 77 -43.83 -5.12 45.75
N SER A 78 -44.17 -5.83 44.66
CA SER A 78 -44.06 -7.28 44.55
C SER A 78 -43.64 -7.69 43.14
N ASP A 79 -43.72 -8.99 42.83
CA ASP A 79 -43.37 -9.56 41.54
C ASP A 79 -44.17 -8.92 40.39
N SER A 80 -43.47 -8.67 39.29
CA SER A 80 -43.97 -8.01 38.09
C SER A 80 -43.70 -8.91 36.89
N HIS A 81 -44.77 -9.34 36.22
CA HIS A 81 -44.72 -10.25 35.08
C HIS A 81 -45.30 -9.57 33.83
N ILE A 82 -44.44 -9.36 32.83
CA ILE A 82 -44.80 -8.81 31.53
C ILE A 82 -45.00 -10.00 30.59
N GLY A 83 -46.25 -10.36 30.33
CA GLY A 83 -46.63 -11.61 29.70
C GLY A 83 -46.49 -12.79 30.66
N ASN A 84 -47.63 -13.34 31.09
CA ASN A 84 -47.68 -14.48 32.00
C ASN A 84 -48.75 -15.50 31.58
N HIS A 85 -48.45 -16.79 31.77
CA HIS A 85 -49.26 -17.95 31.35
C HIS A 85 -49.35 -18.19 29.83
N ASN A 86 -49.58 -19.44 29.45
CA ASN A 86 -49.46 -19.91 28.07
C ASN A 86 -50.39 -19.13 27.12
N GLY A 87 -49.82 -18.49 26.09
CA GLY A 87 -50.54 -17.67 25.12
C GLY A 87 -50.96 -16.27 25.60
N GLY A 88 -50.47 -15.81 26.77
CA GLY A 88 -50.59 -14.41 27.20
C GLY A 88 -49.61 -13.52 26.45
N TYR A 89 -49.95 -12.23 26.30
CA TYR A 89 -49.07 -11.25 25.66
C TYR A 89 -49.14 -9.89 26.38
N GLY A 90 -48.04 -9.52 27.05
CA GLY A 90 -47.91 -8.24 27.75
C GLY A 90 -46.82 -7.32 27.19
N ILE A 91 -47.07 -6.02 27.24
CA ILE A 91 -46.12 -4.97 26.88
C ILE A 91 -46.06 -3.95 28.02
N LEU A 92 -44.85 -3.65 28.52
CA LEU A 92 -44.60 -2.56 29.47
C LEU A 92 -43.73 -1.51 28.80
N ARG A 93 -44.23 -0.28 28.71
CA ARG A 93 -43.47 0.89 28.26
C ARG A 93 -43.21 1.84 29.42
N VAL A 94 -41.95 2.20 29.63
CA VAL A 94 -41.54 3.22 30.58
C VAL A 94 -40.79 4.28 29.78
N ASP A 95 -41.40 5.46 29.64
CA ASP A 95 -41.02 6.43 28.61
C ASP A 95 -40.87 7.86 29.15
N GLY A 96 -39.85 8.56 28.66
CA GLY A 96 -39.65 9.98 28.88
C GLY A 96 -38.79 10.33 30.10
N THR A 97 -38.06 11.45 29.98
CA THR A 97 -37.16 11.96 31.00
C THR A 97 -37.84 12.16 32.34
N GLY A 98 -37.19 11.67 33.41
CA GLY A 98 -37.70 11.78 34.78
C GLY A 98 -38.72 10.71 35.15
N THR A 99 -39.21 9.92 34.20
CA THR A 99 -40.06 8.77 34.46
C THR A 99 -39.23 7.67 35.11
N ILE A 100 -39.68 7.15 36.26
CA ILE A 100 -38.98 6.11 37.03
C ILE A 100 -39.96 5.00 37.39
N LEU A 101 -39.64 3.76 37.05
CA LEU A 101 -40.30 2.57 37.57
C LEU A 101 -39.34 1.83 38.50
N LYS A 102 -39.76 1.59 39.74
CA LYS A 102 -39.06 0.73 40.70
C LYS A 102 -39.85 -0.55 40.93
N THR A 103 -39.19 -1.71 40.89
CA THR A 103 -39.81 -2.99 41.24
C THR A 103 -39.08 -3.61 42.42
N ASP A 104 -39.80 -3.96 43.48
CA ASP A 104 -39.19 -4.55 44.68
C ASP A 104 -39.06 -6.08 44.58
N GLY A 105 -39.91 -6.73 43.76
CA GLY A 105 -39.85 -8.15 43.45
C GLY A 105 -39.19 -8.45 42.09
N ARG A 106 -39.46 -9.64 41.55
CA ARG A 106 -38.99 -10.04 40.21
C ARG A 106 -39.58 -9.13 39.15
N LEU A 107 -38.79 -8.82 38.13
CA LEU A 107 -39.27 -8.22 36.88
C LEU A 107 -39.00 -9.21 35.74
N SER A 108 -40.02 -9.97 35.37
CA SER A 108 -39.93 -11.03 34.36
C SER A 108 -40.59 -10.60 33.05
N VAL A 109 -39.95 -10.95 31.93
CA VAL A 109 -40.38 -10.63 30.56
C VAL A 109 -40.60 -11.93 29.80
N GLY A 110 -41.87 -12.29 29.58
CA GLY A 110 -42.27 -13.55 28.97
C GLY A 110 -42.04 -14.74 29.91
N GLN A 111 -43.12 -15.23 30.52
CA GLN A 111 -43.06 -16.36 31.46
C GLN A 111 -44.19 -17.37 31.23
N SER A 112 -43.89 -18.65 31.42
CA SER A 112 -44.86 -19.76 31.41
C SER A 112 -45.64 -19.89 30.10
N GLY A 113 -44.96 -19.75 28.96
CA GLY A 113 -45.59 -19.86 27.63
C GLY A 113 -46.15 -18.54 27.08
N ALA A 114 -45.89 -17.42 27.75
CA ALA A 114 -46.34 -16.09 27.32
C ALA A 114 -45.30 -15.34 26.47
N SER A 115 -45.78 -14.34 25.74
CA SER A 115 -45.01 -13.31 25.04
C SER A 115 -44.90 -12.04 25.90
N GLY A 116 -43.71 -11.46 26.01
CA GLY A 116 -43.48 -10.27 26.84
C GLY A 116 -42.53 -9.26 26.20
N GLU A 117 -42.86 -7.98 26.30
CA GLU A 117 -41.99 -6.88 25.85
C GLU A 117 -41.82 -5.79 26.91
N LEU A 118 -40.57 -5.43 27.21
CA LEU A 118 -40.21 -4.30 28.06
C LEU A 118 -39.51 -3.22 27.23
N TRP A 119 -40.02 -2.00 27.26
CA TRP A 119 -39.45 -0.84 26.58
C TRP A 119 -39.12 0.24 27.60
N VAL A 120 -37.84 0.65 27.64
CA VAL A 120 -37.34 1.76 28.45
C VAL A 120 -36.77 2.81 27.49
N THR A 121 -37.47 3.92 27.32
CA THR A 121 -37.24 4.84 26.20
C THR A 121 -37.14 6.30 26.64
N ASN A 122 -36.50 7.11 25.81
CA ASN A 122 -36.48 8.58 25.92
C ASN A 122 -36.07 9.13 27.29
N GLY A 123 -35.07 8.53 27.97
CA GLY A 123 -34.53 9.03 29.23
C GLY A 123 -35.20 8.48 30.50
N ALA A 124 -36.05 7.46 30.36
CA ALA A 124 -36.72 6.82 31.48
C ALA A 124 -35.82 5.84 32.24
N LYS A 125 -36.14 5.56 33.50
CA LYS A 125 -35.37 4.62 34.34
C LYS A 125 -36.22 3.51 34.91
N VAL A 126 -35.75 2.28 34.83
CA VAL A 126 -36.35 1.10 35.46
C VAL A 126 -35.32 0.45 36.37
N VAL A 127 -35.68 0.29 37.65
CA VAL A 127 -34.79 -0.27 38.67
C VAL A 127 -35.50 -1.43 39.38
N GLN A 128 -34.99 -2.63 39.18
CA GLN A 128 -35.36 -3.81 39.95
C GLN A 128 -34.49 -3.88 41.21
N SER A 129 -35.10 -3.76 42.38
CA SER A 129 -34.45 -3.77 43.70
C SER A 129 -34.06 -5.19 44.12
N ASN A 130 -33.12 -5.32 45.05
CA ASN A 130 -32.64 -6.63 45.49
C ASN A 130 -33.75 -7.42 46.23
N GLU A 131 -34.05 -8.63 45.77
CA GLU A 131 -35.00 -9.51 46.44
C GLU A 131 -34.36 -10.09 47.71
N LYS A 132 -35.09 -10.12 48.83
CA LYS A 132 -34.56 -10.70 50.07
C LYS A 132 -34.37 -12.22 49.99
N TRP A 133 -34.87 -12.91 48.95
CA TRP A 133 -34.93 -14.38 48.86
C TRP A 133 -34.94 -14.95 47.43
N GLY A 134 -33.75 -15.22 46.85
CA GLY A 134 -33.48 -16.45 46.08
C GLY A 134 -34.14 -16.71 44.71
N ASN A 135 -34.88 -15.81 44.08
CA ASN A 135 -35.47 -16.05 42.76
C ASN A 135 -34.81 -15.24 41.63
N TYR A 136 -34.73 -15.84 40.43
CA TYR A 136 -34.22 -15.16 39.23
C TYR A 136 -35.30 -14.33 38.54
N ASN A 137 -34.89 -13.25 37.87
CA ASN A 137 -35.68 -12.54 36.87
C ASN A 137 -35.72 -13.38 35.58
N TYR A 138 -36.91 -13.69 35.09
CA TYR A 138 -37.07 -14.61 33.96
C TYR A 138 -37.26 -13.89 32.64
N PHE A 139 -36.41 -14.19 31.67
CA PHE A 139 -36.51 -13.66 30.32
C PHE A 139 -36.80 -14.84 29.37
N GLY A 140 -38.09 -15.06 29.08
CA GLY A 140 -38.55 -16.13 28.18
C GLY A 140 -38.64 -17.52 28.82
N HIS A 141 -39.15 -17.65 30.04
CA HIS A 141 -39.14 -18.91 30.80
C HIS A 141 -40.30 -19.87 30.44
N ALA A 142 -40.07 -21.19 30.58
CA ALA A 142 -41.07 -22.26 30.46
C ALA A 142 -41.94 -22.22 29.19
N GLY A 143 -41.30 -22.25 28.00
CA GLY A 143 -42.00 -22.39 26.72
C GLY A 143 -42.53 -21.10 26.11
N SER A 144 -42.13 -19.93 26.62
CA SER A 144 -42.48 -18.62 26.05
C SER A 144 -42.18 -18.50 24.56
N GLU A 145 -43.06 -17.78 23.85
CA GLU A 145 -42.92 -17.52 22.41
C GLU A 145 -41.97 -16.35 22.12
N THR A 146 -42.12 -15.23 22.84
CA THR A 146 -41.25 -14.05 22.72
C THR A 146 -40.89 -13.44 24.08
N SER A 147 -39.67 -12.89 24.16
CA SER A 147 -39.19 -12.09 25.29
C SER A 147 -38.26 -11.03 24.73
N LEU A 148 -38.72 -9.79 24.69
CA LEU A 148 -37.98 -8.65 24.14
C LEU A 148 -37.79 -7.59 25.22
N THR A 149 -36.57 -7.12 25.38
CA THR A 149 -36.25 -5.96 26.22
C THR A 149 -35.51 -4.94 25.38
N VAL A 150 -36.01 -3.72 25.34
CA VAL A 150 -35.44 -2.61 24.58
C VAL A 150 -35.15 -1.46 25.53
N ILE A 151 -33.91 -0.96 25.50
CA ILE A 151 -33.45 0.20 26.25
C ILE A 151 -32.90 1.16 25.20
N ASP A 152 -33.64 2.22 24.91
CA ASP A 152 -33.38 3.07 23.74
C ASP A 152 -33.31 4.55 24.14
N GLY A 153 -32.22 5.19 23.72
CA GLY A 153 -31.96 6.61 23.91
C GLY A 153 -31.06 6.92 25.10
N GLU A 154 -30.30 8.00 24.97
CA GLU A 154 -29.43 8.51 26.02
C GLU A 154 -30.23 8.80 27.31
N GLY A 155 -29.67 8.37 28.44
CA GLY A 155 -30.32 8.49 29.76
C GLY A 155 -31.40 7.44 30.06
N SER A 156 -31.83 6.64 29.07
CA SER A 156 -32.69 5.47 29.30
C SER A 156 -31.88 4.39 30.03
N GLU A 157 -32.37 3.92 31.18
CA GLU A 157 -31.61 3.03 32.06
C GLU A 157 -32.46 1.88 32.56
N LEU A 158 -31.98 0.65 32.41
CA LEU A 158 -32.55 -0.55 33.03
C LEU A 158 -31.52 -1.18 33.95
N THR A 159 -31.85 -1.28 35.23
CA THR A 159 -30.96 -1.80 36.27
C THR A 159 -31.60 -2.98 36.98
N PHE A 160 -30.91 -4.12 37.00
CA PHE A 160 -31.27 -5.29 37.78
C PHE A 160 -30.27 -5.51 38.92
N ASN A 161 -30.77 -5.68 40.14
CA ASN A 161 -29.93 -5.97 41.31
C ASN A 161 -29.92 -7.45 41.70
N ASP A 162 -30.79 -8.27 41.11
CA ASP A 162 -30.74 -9.73 41.22
C ASP A 162 -30.40 -10.41 39.88
N GLY A 163 -30.23 -11.74 39.89
CA GLY A 163 -29.83 -12.53 38.74
C GLY A 163 -30.90 -12.55 37.65
N ILE A 164 -30.45 -12.65 36.39
CA ILE A 164 -31.33 -12.87 35.23
C ILE A 164 -31.10 -14.28 34.72
N SER A 165 -32.18 -15.04 34.56
CA SER A 165 -32.21 -16.34 33.90
C SER A 165 -32.96 -16.21 32.59
N ALA A 166 -32.21 -16.00 31.51
CA ALA A 166 -32.76 -15.89 30.17
C ALA A 166 -32.82 -17.25 29.45
N SER A 167 -33.69 -17.37 28.44
CA SER A 167 -33.78 -18.54 27.56
C SER A 167 -33.47 -18.18 26.10
N LYS A 168 -33.42 -19.18 25.22
CA LYS A 168 -33.00 -19.04 23.81
C LYS A 168 -33.80 -18.03 22.99
N ILE A 169 -35.02 -17.70 23.42
CA ILE A 169 -35.91 -16.76 22.73
C ILE A 169 -35.77 -15.32 23.24
N SER A 170 -35.03 -15.09 24.33
CA SER A 170 -34.80 -13.76 24.90
C SER A 170 -33.95 -12.89 23.98
N LYS A 171 -34.40 -11.67 23.73
CA LYS A 171 -33.68 -10.63 22.99
C LYS A 171 -33.57 -9.37 23.83
N ILE A 172 -32.35 -8.86 23.97
CA ILE A 172 -32.08 -7.59 24.64
C ILE A 172 -31.45 -6.64 23.62
N ARG A 173 -32.01 -5.45 23.48
CA ARG A 173 -31.51 -4.39 22.60
C ARG A 173 -31.22 -3.15 23.43
N ILE A 174 -29.97 -2.74 23.45
CA ILE A 174 -29.50 -1.49 24.03
C ILE A 174 -29.16 -0.60 22.85
N LEU A 175 -29.94 0.45 22.63
CA LEU A 175 -29.91 1.27 21.41
C LEU A 175 -29.65 2.72 21.75
N ASN A 176 -29.01 3.44 20.82
CA ASN A 176 -28.85 4.89 20.86
C ASN A 176 -28.35 5.44 22.21
N GLY A 177 -27.35 4.81 22.83
CA GLY A 177 -26.78 5.26 24.11
C GLY A 177 -27.55 4.83 25.37
N GLY A 178 -28.55 3.95 25.26
CA GLY A 178 -29.22 3.36 26.42
C GLY A 178 -28.26 2.61 27.36
N THR A 179 -28.64 2.44 28.62
CA THR A 179 -27.78 1.80 29.65
C THR A 179 -28.46 0.58 30.27
N PHE A 180 -27.77 -0.55 30.25
CA PHE A 180 -28.18 -1.79 30.93
C PHE A 180 -27.18 -2.16 32.03
N ASN A 181 -27.66 -2.21 33.27
CA ASN A 181 -26.84 -2.56 34.42
C ASN A 181 -27.36 -3.86 35.07
N VAL A 182 -26.46 -4.81 35.29
CA VAL A 182 -26.75 -6.03 36.06
C VAL A 182 -25.80 -6.10 37.26
N ASN A 183 -26.31 -5.76 38.43
CA ASN A 183 -25.57 -5.67 39.68
C ASN A 183 -25.54 -6.98 40.47
N TYR A 184 -25.89 -8.10 39.82
CA TYR A 184 -25.82 -9.43 40.41
C TYR A 184 -24.36 -9.87 40.61
N ASN A 185 -23.99 -10.17 41.86
CA ASN A 185 -22.60 -10.47 42.25
C ASN A 185 -22.35 -11.94 42.62
N LYS A 186 -23.40 -12.77 42.73
CA LYS A 186 -23.29 -14.19 43.16
C LYS A 186 -22.89 -15.15 42.03
N GLY A 187 -22.94 -14.71 40.77
CA GLY A 187 -22.58 -15.53 39.61
C GLY A 187 -22.64 -14.75 38.29
N ALA A 188 -22.30 -15.41 37.19
CA ALA A 188 -22.41 -14.82 35.86
C ALA A 188 -23.87 -14.77 35.37
N THR A 189 -24.22 -13.72 34.64
CA THR A 189 -25.57 -13.53 34.08
C THR A 189 -25.71 -14.29 32.77
N TYR A 190 -26.70 -15.18 32.67
CA TYR A 190 -26.94 -15.97 31.46
C TYR A 190 -27.90 -15.25 30.52
N LEU A 191 -27.41 -14.88 29.33
CA LEU A 191 -28.15 -14.18 28.28
C LEU A 191 -27.99 -14.92 26.95
N TYR A 192 -28.93 -14.71 26.01
CA TYR A 192 -28.88 -15.38 24.70
C TYR A 192 -28.58 -14.42 23.56
N ASP A 193 -29.49 -13.51 23.22
CA ASP A 193 -29.38 -12.61 22.07
C ASP A 193 -29.32 -11.16 22.58
N VAL A 194 -28.14 -10.54 22.51
CA VAL A 194 -27.88 -9.19 23.01
C VAL A 194 -27.29 -8.34 21.90
N GLU A 195 -27.95 -7.22 21.61
CA GLU A 195 -27.43 -6.15 20.76
C GLU A 195 -27.15 -4.92 21.62
N ASN A 196 -25.91 -4.44 21.59
CA ASN A 196 -25.46 -3.33 22.40
C ASN A 196 -24.86 -2.20 21.55
N GLN A 197 -25.58 -1.09 21.46
CA GLN A 197 -25.21 0.19 20.86
C GLN A 197 -25.25 1.32 21.91
N GLY A 198 -25.05 0.97 23.19
CA GLY A 198 -25.04 1.88 24.32
C GLY A 198 -24.08 1.35 25.38
N HIS A 199 -24.48 1.34 26.65
CA HIS A 199 -23.64 0.89 27.76
C HIS A 199 -24.19 -0.39 28.38
N PHE A 200 -23.38 -1.46 28.41
CA PHE A 200 -23.73 -2.72 29.07
C PHE A 200 -22.76 -3.06 30.20
N ASN A 201 -23.22 -2.94 31.44
CA ASN A 201 -22.42 -3.13 32.64
C ASN A 201 -22.90 -4.35 33.42
N THR A 202 -21.95 -5.17 33.89
CA THR A 202 -22.23 -6.22 34.88
C THR A 202 -21.20 -6.18 35.99
N VAL A 203 -21.61 -6.46 37.23
CA VAL A 203 -20.67 -6.51 38.37
C VAL A 203 -19.80 -7.77 38.36
N HIS A 204 -20.32 -8.89 37.83
CA HIS A 204 -19.57 -10.13 37.67
C HIS A 204 -19.10 -10.28 36.21
N GLY A 205 -19.84 -11.02 35.39
CA GLY A 205 -19.58 -11.27 33.98
C GLY A 205 -20.80 -11.89 33.33
N ILE A 206 -20.69 -12.26 32.05
CA ILE A 206 -21.83 -12.79 31.28
C ILE A 206 -21.53 -14.15 30.66
N VAL A 207 -22.58 -14.96 30.53
CA VAL A 207 -22.59 -16.14 29.68
C VAL A 207 -23.52 -15.85 28.50
N ILE A 208 -22.99 -15.95 27.28
CA ILE A 208 -23.74 -15.73 26.04
C ILE A 208 -24.05 -17.08 25.40
N GLY A 209 -25.35 -17.34 25.23
CA GLY A 209 -25.87 -18.57 24.64
C GLY A 209 -26.07 -18.52 23.12
N LYS A 210 -26.21 -17.34 22.51
CA LYS A 210 -26.51 -17.20 21.07
C LYS A 210 -25.74 -16.08 20.37
N THR A 211 -25.99 -14.81 20.66
CA THR A 211 -25.33 -13.68 20.00
C THR A 211 -25.04 -12.57 21.00
N LEU A 212 -23.84 -12.03 20.95
CA LEU A 212 -23.50 -10.71 21.51
C LEU A 212 -23.00 -9.85 20.36
N LYS A 213 -23.78 -8.84 19.98
CA LYS A 213 -23.43 -7.84 18.97
C LYS A 213 -23.08 -6.53 19.65
N ILE A 214 -21.90 -6.00 19.35
CA ILE A 214 -21.40 -4.71 19.85
C ILE A 214 -21.36 -3.72 18.68
N GLY A 215 -22.09 -2.63 18.79
CA GLY A 215 -22.23 -1.58 17.80
C GLY A 215 -23.30 -1.84 16.74
N SER A 216 -23.65 -0.79 15.99
CA SER A 216 -24.65 -0.82 14.91
C SER A 216 -24.05 -1.29 13.57
N ASP A 217 -24.88 -1.89 12.71
CA ASP A 217 -24.44 -2.48 11.43
C ASP A 217 -23.97 -1.44 10.40
N ASP A 218 -24.33 -0.17 10.57
CA ASP A 218 -23.87 0.95 9.75
C ASP A 218 -22.57 1.60 10.28
N HIS A 219 -21.99 1.01 11.34
CA HIS A 219 -20.78 1.46 12.02
C HIS A 219 -20.85 2.87 12.65
N THR A 220 -22.07 3.39 12.93
CA THR A 220 -22.24 4.75 13.47
C THR A 220 -22.37 4.80 14.99
N GLN A 221 -23.03 3.82 15.60
CA GLN A 221 -23.28 3.77 17.05
C GLN A 221 -22.37 2.72 17.71
N ALA A 222 -21.55 3.17 18.66
CA ALA A 222 -20.65 2.30 19.41
C ALA A 222 -21.38 1.56 20.53
N GLY A 223 -20.95 0.33 20.79
CA GLY A 223 -21.31 -0.40 22.01
C GLY A 223 -20.18 -0.36 23.03
N GLU A 224 -20.49 0.06 24.24
CA GLU A 224 -19.60 0.03 25.40
C GLU A 224 -19.97 -1.12 26.33
N PHE A 225 -18.97 -1.78 26.89
CA PHE A 225 -19.19 -2.90 27.80
C PHE A 225 -18.21 -2.89 28.97
N ASN A 226 -18.70 -3.31 30.14
CA ASN A 226 -17.88 -3.50 31.33
C ASN A 226 -18.20 -4.84 32.00
N PHE A 227 -17.32 -5.82 31.76
CA PHE A 227 -17.44 -7.19 32.28
C PHE A 227 -16.16 -7.58 33.03
N PRO A 228 -16.00 -7.20 34.31
CA PRO A 228 -14.75 -7.36 35.06
C PRO A 228 -14.35 -8.82 35.28
N ARG A 229 -15.31 -9.76 35.35
CA ARG A 229 -15.05 -11.22 35.38
C ARG A 229 -15.08 -11.86 34.00
N GLY A 230 -15.25 -11.08 32.95
CA GLY A 230 -15.18 -11.48 31.56
C GLY A 230 -16.41 -12.21 31.02
N ILE A 231 -16.25 -12.82 29.85
CA ILE A 231 -17.32 -13.38 29.03
C ILE A 231 -17.09 -14.87 28.79
N ILE A 232 -18.15 -15.66 28.91
CA ILE A 232 -18.19 -17.06 28.48
C ILE A 232 -19.12 -17.15 27.26
N ALA A 233 -18.57 -17.53 26.12
CA ALA A 233 -19.32 -17.79 24.90
C ALA A 233 -19.60 -19.31 24.80
N SER A 234 -20.89 -19.66 24.82
CA SER A 234 -21.35 -21.05 24.72
C SER A 234 -21.15 -21.63 23.32
N GLN A 235 -21.46 -22.91 23.15
CA GLN A 235 -21.35 -23.58 21.86
C GLN A 235 -22.14 -22.89 20.76
N ASN A 236 -21.45 -22.59 19.64
CA ASN A 236 -21.97 -21.88 18.48
C ASN A 236 -22.43 -20.43 18.76
N ALA A 237 -22.15 -19.87 19.93
CA ALA A 237 -22.44 -18.46 20.20
C ALA A 237 -21.64 -17.56 19.25
N ARG A 238 -22.25 -16.46 18.80
CA ARG A 238 -21.67 -15.48 17.87
C ARG A 238 -21.29 -14.22 18.63
N LEU A 239 -20.01 -13.84 18.58
CA LEU A 239 -19.51 -12.57 19.06
C LEU A 239 -19.29 -11.68 17.83
N VAL A 240 -20.09 -10.63 17.69
CA VAL A 240 -20.12 -9.78 16.50
C VAL A 240 -19.73 -8.36 16.90
N PHE A 241 -18.76 -7.78 16.22
CA PHE A 241 -18.28 -6.42 16.50
C PHE A 241 -18.46 -5.60 15.23
N LYS A 242 -19.26 -4.54 15.33
CA LYS A 242 -19.54 -3.61 14.22
C LYS A 242 -19.00 -2.21 14.49
N LYS A 243 -18.98 -1.77 15.75
CA LYS A 243 -18.45 -0.46 16.13
C LYS A 243 -18.04 -0.43 17.59
N LEU A 244 -16.81 0.00 17.84
CA LEU A 244 -16.28 0.23 19.17
C LEU A 244 -16.19 1.72 19.47
N LYS A 245 -16.06 2.06 20.75
CA LYS A 245 -15.96 3.47 21.19
C LYS A 245 -14.64 4.10 20.74
N GLU A 246 -13.56 3.35 20.87
CA GLU A 246 -12.18 3.79 20.64
C GLU A 246 -11.29 2.62 20.26
N ASP A 247 -10.06 2.93 19.85
CA ASP A 247 -9.02 1.94 19.58
C ASP A 247 -8.49 1.29 20.86
N ASP A 248 -7.89 0.10 20.71
CA ASP A 248 -7.23 -0.68 21.75
C ASP A 248 -8.16 -1.13 22.90
N ILE A 249 -9.46 -1.29 22.63
CA ILE A 249 -10.39 -1.91 23.58
C ILE A 249 -9.97 -3.36 23.86
N ILE A 250 -9.95 -3.72 25.15
CA ILE A 250 -9.68 -5.09 25.59
C ILE A 250 -10.99 -5.85 25.77
N PHE A 251 -11.19 -6.89 24.97
CA PHE A 251 -12.30 -7.84 25.10
C PHE A 251 -11.93 -8.98 26.07
N PRO A 252 -12.56 -9.05 27.26
CA PRO A 252 -12.17 -9.98 28.32
C PRO A 252 -12.80 -11.36 28.13
N LEU A 253 -12.23 -12.19 27.25
CA LEU A 253 -12.74 -13.54 26.99
C LEU A 253 -12.24 -14.53 28.04
N VAL A 254 -13.17 -15.19 28.73
CA VAL A 254 -12.86 -16.26 29.69
C VAL A 254 -12.88 -17.61 28.99
N ARG A 255 -13.94 -17.90 28.24
CA ARG A 255 -14.08 -19.18 27.55
C ARG A 255 -14.89 -19.01 26.27
N CYS A 256 -14.46 -19.71 25.24
CA CYS A 256 -15.16 -19.87 23.97
C CYS A 256 -15.19 -21.36 23.65
N ASP A 257 -16.39 -21.94 23.73
CA ASP A 257 -16.62 -23.38 23.54
C ASP A 257 -17.06 -23.66 22.09
N ASN A 258 -16.18 -23.57 21.10
CA ASN A 258 -16.55 -23.58 19.67
C ASN A 258 -17.51 -22.44 19.32
N CYS A 259 -17.22 -21.23 19.81
CA CYS A 259 -17.94 -20.02 19.45
C CYS A 259 -17.46 -19.47 18.09
N ASN A 260 -18.18 -18.51 17.53
CA ASN A 260 -17.82 -17.82 16.28
C ASN A 260 -17.57 -16.34 16.57
N ILE A 261 -16.54 -15.76 15.95
CA ILE A 261 -16.15 -14.36 16.09
C ILE A 261 -16.24 -13.70 14.72
N GLU A 262 -17.01 -12.62 14.61
CA GLU A 262 -17.13 -11.78 13.43
C GLU A 262 -16.68 -10.37 13.80
N TYR A 263 -15.50 -9.98 13.32
CA TYR A 263 -14.92 -8.66 13.53
C TYR A 263 -15.09 -7.81 12.27
N ASP A 264 -15.87 -6.75 12.40
CA ASP A 264 -16.27 -5.87 11.30
C ASP A 264 -16.39 -4.44 11.83
N ALA A 265 -15.38 -4.01 12.57
CA ALA A 265 -15.31 -2.69 13.19
C ALA A 265 -14.02 -2.01 12.73
N PRO A 266 -14.05 -0.70 12.41
CA PRO A 266 -12.86 0.02 11.93
C PRO A 266 -11.79 0.20 13.03
N GLU A 267 -12.18 0.18 14.30
CA GLU A 267 -11.27 0.32 15.42
C GLU A 267 -10.34 -0.90 15.57
N LYS A 268 -9.33 -0.76 16.43
CA LYS A 268 -8.51 -1.86 16.93
C LYS A 268 -9.09 -2.45 18.21
N MET A 269 -9.19 -3.77 18.28
CA MET A 269 -9.59 -4.50 19.49
C MET A 269 -8.56 -5.57 19.84
N GLN A 270 -8.37 -5.81 21.14
CA GLN A 270 -7.50 -6.87 21.65
C GLN A 270 -8.31 -7.89 22.44
N ILE A 271 -8.26 -9.16 22.06
CA ILE A 271 -8.80 -10.24 22.89
C ILE A 271 -7.78 -10.56 23.97
N LYS A 272 -8.23 -10.60 25.23
CA LYS A 272 -7.41 -11.03 26.36
C LYS A 272 -8.04 -12.26 27.00
N ASN A 273 -7.28 -13.36 27.07
CA ASN A 273 -7.73 -14.54 27.80
C ASN A 273 -7.66 -14.28 29.31
N ARG A 274 -8.79 -14.42 30.00
CA ARG A 274 -8.92 -14.28 31.46
C ARG A 274 -8.99 -15.62 32.20
N SER A 275 -8.96 -16.75 31.49
CA SER A 275 -9.04 -18.09 32.10
C SER A 275 -7.76 -18.52 32.79
N GLY A 276 -7.90 -19.10 33.97
CA GLY A 276 -6.78 -19.70 34.71
C GLY A 276 -6.28 -21.03 34.13
N ALA A 277 -7.13 -21.80 33.43
CA ALA A 277 -6.79 -23.18 33.03
C ALA A 277 -7.32 -23.66 31.66
N GLY A 278 -8.23 -22.95 31.00
CA GLY A 278 -8.91 -23.41 29.77
C GLY A 278 -8.36 -22.81 28.47
N LYS A 279 -8.30 -23.62 27.40
CA LYS A 279 -8.08 -23.14 26.02
C LYS A 279 -9.41 -22.64 25.41
N ASN A 280 -9.37 -21.51 24.73
CA ASN A 280 -10.47 -21.01 23.90
C ASN A 280 -10.42 -21.72 22.55
N SER A 281 -11.56 -22.30 22.14
CA SER A 281 -11.73 -22.95 20.84
C SER A 281 -12.71 -22.14 20.02
N VAL A 282 -12.24 -21.41 19.02
CA VAL A 282 -13.07 -20.65 18.08
C VAL A 282 -13.33 -21.52 16.85
N ASN A 283 -14.60 -21.74 16.51
CA ASN A 283 -14.97 -22.51 15.32
C ASN A 283 -14.75 -21.70 14.03
N GLU A 284 -15.22 -20.46 13.99
CA GLU A 284 -15.05 -19.56 12.85
C GLU A 284 -14.65 -18.17 13.33
N MET A 285 -13.58 -17.63 12.75
CA MET A 285 -13.13 -16.26 12.96
C MET A 285 -13.08 -15.53 11.62
N LEU A 286 -13.93 -14.52 11.48
CA LEU A 286 -14.01 -13.67 10.30
C LEU A 286 -13.55 -12.26 10.68
N ILE A 287 -12.58 -11.71 9.94
CA ILE A 287 -12.10 -10.34 10.12
C ILE A 287 -12.35 -9.60 8.81
N ASN A 288 -13.47 -8.88 8.75
CA ASN A 288 -13.95 -8.16 7.57
C ASN A 288 -13.18 -6.85 7.36
N GLN A 289 -13.02 -6.06 8.43
CA GLN A 289 -12.29 -4.79 8.42
C GLN A 289 -11.68 -4.49 9.80
N GLY A 290 -10.79 -3.49 9.84
CA GLY A 290 -10.12 -3.02 11.06
C GLY A 290 -9.10 -4.02 11.60
N THR A 291 -8.70 -3.86 12.87
CA THR A 291 -7.64 -4.68 13.48
C THR A 291 -8.13 -5.47 14.68
N LEU A 292 -8.10 -6.81 14.58
CA LEU A 292 -8.27 -7.70 15.71
C LEU A 292 -6.90 -8.24 16.15
N ALA A 293 -6.56 -8.07 17.42
CA ALA A 293 -5.30 -8.53 17.99
C ALA A 293 -5.51 -9.48 19.16
N LEU A 294 -4.48 -10.27 19.48
CA LEU A 294 -4.36 -10.95 20.77
C LEU A 294 -3.49 -10.13 21.71
N ALA A 295 -3.89 -10.03 22.98
CA ALA A 295 -3.28 -9.11 23.93
C ALA A 295 -1.85 -9.47 24.33
N ASP A 296 -1.52 -10.75 24.45
CA ASP A 296 -0.23 -11.24 24.99
C ASP A 296 0.04 -12.72 24.64
N GLU A 297 1.26 -13.20 24.95
CA GLU A 297 1.69 -14.60 24.79
C GLU A 297 0.76 -15.59 25.49
N SER A 298 0.36 -15.28 26.72
CA SER A 298 -0.50 -16.14 27.52
C SER A 298 -1.88 -16.34 26.90
N THR A 299 -2.37 -15.31 26.19
CA THR A 299 -3.60 -15.39 25.42
C THR A 299 -3.41 -16.28 24.21
N PHE A 300 -2.34 -16.09 23.44
CA PHE A 300 -2.04 -16.87 22.25
C PHE A 300 -1.92 -18.38 22.51
N GLU A 301 -1.16 -18.80 23.52
CA GLU A 301 -0.97 -20.21 23.87
C GLU A 301 -2.29 -20.95 24.20
N ARG A 302 -3.31 -20.18 24.59
CA ARG A 302 -4.61 -20.66 25.02
C ARG A 302 -5.72 -20.30 24.03
N PHE A 303 -5.38 -19.92 22.80
CA PHE A 303 -6.35 -19.52 21.79
C PHE A 303 -6.13 -20.32 20.51
N GLY A 304 -7.14 -21.11 20.12
CA GLY A 304 -7.12 -21.88 18.89
C GLY A 304 -8.31 -21.52 18.01
N VAL A 305 -8.10 -21.51 16.70
CA VAL A 305 -9.13 -21.21 15.70
C VAL A 305 -9.23 -22.40 14.74
N LYS A 306 -10.44 -22.84 14.43
CA LYS A 306 -10.65 -23.91 13.46
C LYS A 306 -10.60 -23.38 12.04
N ASN A 307 -11.40 -22.37 11.72
CA ASN A 307 -11.38 -21.67 10.43
C ASN A 307 -11.16 -20.16 10.62
N LEU A 308 -10.16 -19.60 9.92
CA LEU A 308 -9.81 -18.17 9.95
C LEU A 308 -9.93 -17.59 8.55
N THR A 309 -10.65 -16.48 8.42
CA THR A 309 -10.66 -15.66 7.20
C THR A 309 -10.34 -14.22 7.54
N ILE A 310 -9.29 -13.68 6.90
CA ILE A 310 -8.96 -12.26 6.94
C ILE A 310 -9.31 -11.70 5.56
N PHE A 311 -10.34 -10.85 5.47
CA PHE A 311 -10.74 -10.16 4.24
C PHE A 311 -9.82 -8.97 3.96
N ASN A 312 -9.89 -8.42 2.74
CA ASN A 312 -8.92 -7.43 2.22
C ASN A 312 -8.66 -6.25 3.16
N ASP A 313 -9.69 -5.73 3.83
CA ASP A 313 -9.60 -4.56 4.71
C ASP A 313 -9.38 -4.94 6.19
N GLY A 314 -9.31 -6.24 6.47
CA GLY A 314 -9.09 -6.80 7.80
C GLY A 314 -7.62 -7.01 8.13
N THR A 315 -7.28 -6.85 9.40
CA THR A 315 -5.97 -7.17 9.96
C THR A 315 -6.11 -8.08 11.17
N PHE A 316 -5.40 -9.21 11.16
CA PHE A 316 -5.15 -10.00 12.36
C PHE A 316 -3.74 -9.72 12.86
N SER A 317 -3.63 -9.15 14.06
CA SER A 317 -2.35 -8.74 14.62
C SER A 317 -1.93 -9.62 15.79
N LEU A 318 -0.73 -10.17 15.65
CA LEU A 318 -0.03 -11.01 16.61
C LEU A 318 1.26 -10.34 17.09
N SER A 319 1.45 -9.06 16.77
CA SER A 319 2.64 -8.26 17.08
C SER A 319 2.92 -8.14 18.58
N ASN A 320 1.93 -8.34 19.44
CA ASN A 320 2.07 -8.15 20.90
C ASN A 320 2.41 -9.45 21.65
N ILE A 321 2.58 -10.57 20.95
CA ILE A 321 2.80 -11.87 21.58
C ILE A 321 4.22 -11.97 22.15
N GLY A 322 5.23 -11.51 21.40
CA GLY A 322 6.61 -11.47 21.88
C GLY A 322 7.17 -12.84 22.25
N GLN A 323 6.94 -13.85 21.42
CA GLN A 323 7.40 -15.22 21.65
C GLN A 323 8.93 -15.26 21.82
N LYS A 324 9.40 -15.85 22.92
CA LYS A 324 10.84 -15.91 23.27
C LYS A 324 11.51 -17.24 22.97
N THR A 325 10.73 -18.28 22.66
CA THR A 325 11.29 -19.59 22.34
C THR A 325 11.75 -19.62 20.90
N ALA A 326 12.98 -20.11 20.66
CA ALA A 326 13.48 -20.33 19.31
C ALA A 326 12.54 -21.27 18.54
N TYR A 327 12.25 -20.92 17.29
CA TYR A 327 11.48 -21.78 16.39
C TYR A 327 12.24 -23.09 16.12
N ASP A 328 11.59 -24.22 16.37
CA ASP A 328 12.07 -25.56 16.01
C ASP A 328 11.05 -26.24 15.09
N GLU A 329 11.45 -26.42 13.84
CA GLU A 329 10.65 -27.08 12.80
C GLU A 329 10.28 -28.53 13.17
N ASN A 330 11.12 -29.23 13.94
CA ASN A 330 10.90 -30.63 14.30
C ASN A 330 10.11 -30.80 15.60
N ASN A 331 9.96 -29.73 16.37
CA ASN A 331 9.27 -29.74 17.65
C ASN A 331 8.34 -28.52 17.77
N LEU A 332 7.27 -28.56 16.99
CA LEU A 332 6.17 -27.63 17.11
C LEU A 332 5.43 -27.94 18.42
N ASN A 333 5.86 -27.29 19.51
CA ASN A 333 5.43 -27.53 20.90
C ASN A 333 3.91 -27.40 21.15
N ASN A 334 3.06 -27.17 20.12
CA ASN A 334 1.61 -27.01 20.23
C ASN A 334 0.85 -27.44 18.96
N SER A 335 -0.44 -27.75 19.10
CA SER A 335 -1.39 -27.85 17.98
C SER A 335 -1.35 -26.58 17.11
N PRO A 336 -1.57 -26.69 15.78
CA PRO A 336 -1.62 -25.52 14.91
C PRO A 336 -2.66 -24.51 15.40
N PHE A 337 -2.31 -23.22 15.37
CA PHE A 337 -3.20 -22.13 15.76
C PHE A 337 -4.47 -22.13 14.90
N VAL A 338 -4.31 -22.31 13.58
CA VAL A 338 -5.44 -22.58 12.67
C VAL A 338 -5.52 -24.07 12.35
N GLN A 339 -6.55 -24.73 12.85
CA GLN A 339 -6.68 -26.19 12.84
C GLN A 339 -7.22 -26.75 11.50
N GLU A 340 -7.98 -25.97 10.73
CA GLU A 340 -8.46 -26.38 9.41
C GLU A 340 -7.99 -25.39 8.35
N ASN A 341 -8.79 -24.37 8.01
CA ASN A 341 -8.54 -23.52 6.85
C ASN A 341 -8.24 -22.07 7.25
N PHE A 342 -7.14 -21.54 6.73
CA PHE A 342 -6.81 -20.12 6.79
C PHE A 342 -6.91 -19.50 5.39
N ILE A 343 -7.92 -18.64 5.19
CA ILE A 343 -8.07 -17.83 3.98
C ILE A 343 -7.46 -16.44 4.24
N HIS A 344 -6.32 -16.17 3.62
CA HIS A 344 -5.55 -14.94 3.84
C HIS A 344 -5.69 -13.97 2.67
N GLN A 345 -6.55 -12.95 2.82
CA GLN A 345 -6.78 -11.89 1.80
C GLN A 345 -6.34 -10.51 2.31
N GLY A 346 -6.54 -10.21 3.60
CA GLY A 346 -6.08 -8.98 4.24
C GLY A 346 -4.66 -9.07 4.78
N THR A 347 -4.45 -8.50 5.97
CA THR A 347 -3.12 -8.44 6.61
C THR A 347 -3.01 -9.40 7.80
N LEU A 348 -2.01 -10.26 7.77
CA LEU A 348 -1.50 -10.96 8.95
C LEU A 348 -0.25 -10.23 9.45
N ASP A 349 -0.33 -9.64 10.64
CA ASP A 349 0.75 -8.86 11.23
C ASP A 349 1.44 -9.64 12.35
N LEU A 350 2.61 -10.22 12.07
CA LEU A 350 3.45 -10.88 13.07
C LEU A 350 4.50 -9.92 13.67
N ALA A 351 4.73 -8.78 13.01
CA ALA A 351 5.83 -7.87 13.27
C ALA A 351 5.52 -6.95 14.46
N ASP A 352 6.31 -7.01 15.52
CA ASP A 352 6.26 -6.07 16.65
C ASP A 352 6.98 -4.74 16.36
N GLY A 353 7.68 -4.67 15.23
CA GLY A 353 8.49 -3.55 14.79
C GLY A 353 9.81 -3.44 15.54
N SER A 354 10.16 -4.42 16.37
CA SER A 354 11.40 -4.46 17.12
C SER A 354 12.56 -4.90 16.23
N ASN A 355 13.75 -4.42 16.59
CA ASN A 355 14.99 -4.76 15.89
C ASN A 355 15.69 -5.94 16.59
N GLN A 356 14.98 -6.64 17.49
CA GLN A 356 15.49 -7.73 18.32
C GLN A 356 14.92 -9.07 17.87
N PRO A 357 15.63 -10.18 18.14
CA PRO A 357 15.20 -11.51 17.68
C PRO A 357 14.08 -12.13 18.54
N ASN A 358 13.01 -11.40 18.84
CA ASN A 358 11.83 -11.89 19.57
C ASN A 358 10.74 -12.32 18.57
N PHE A 359 11.07 -13.29 17.73
CA PHE A 359 10.27 -13.62 16.55
C PHE A 359 9.03 -14.42 16.88
N SER A 360 7.89 -13.98 16.35
CA SER A 360 6.63 -14.69 16.41
C SER A 360 6.57 -15.77 15.32
N HIS A 361 6.14 -16.97 15.68
CA HIS A 361 5.85 -18.04 14.74
C HIS A 361 4.37 -18.45 14.82
N LEU A 362 3.73 -18.53 13.65
CA LEU A 362 2.36 -18.97 13.50
C LEU A 362 2.32 -20.28 12.71
N VAL A 363 1.76 -21.33 13.31
CA VAL A 363 1.58 -22.64 12.68
C VAL A 363 0.12 -22.81 12.26
N VAL A 364 -0.11 -23.18 10.99
CA VAL A 364 -1.44 -23.39 10.40
C VAL A 364 -1.50 -24.69 9.60
N ASN A 365 -2.68 -25.28 9.47
CA ASN A 365 -2.87 -26.49 8.65
C ASN A 365 -2.99 -26.17 7.15
N ASN A 366 -4.18 -25.77 6.67
CA ASN A 366 -4.39 -25.39 5.27
C ASN A 366 -4.33 -23.87 5.10
N TYR A 367 -3.80 -23.41 3.98
CA TYR A 367 -3.59 -21.99 3.70
C TYR A 367 -4.00 -21.61 2.28
N THR A 368 -4.84 -20.60 2.13
CA THR A 368 -5.11 -19.95 0.84
C THR A 368 -4.38 -18.61 0.81
N SER A 369 -3.39 -18.49 -0.08
CA SER A 369 -2.57 -17.29 -0.21
C SER A 369 -3.28 -16.16 -0.95
N GLY A 370 -2.82 -14.92 -0.76
CA GLY A 370 -3.36 -13.74 -1.46
C GLY A 370 -3.18 -12.42 -0.71
N GLY A 371 -3.05 -12.47 0.61
CA GLY A 371 -2.93 -11.30 1.48
C GLY A 371 -1.51 -10.77 1.68
N THR A 372 -1.36 -9.92 2.70
CA THR A 372 -0.07 -9.34 3.13
C THR A 372 0.39 -9.96 4.44
N LEU A 373 1.59 -10.52 4.47
CA LEU A 373 2.25 -10.99 5.69
C LEU A 373 3.29 -9.95 6.12
N LEU A 374 3.11 -9.34 7.29
CA LEU A 374 4.12 -8.47 7.91
C LEU A 374 4.98 -9.28 8.86
N VAL A 375 6.30 -9.20 8.67
CA VAL A 375 7.32 -9.89 9.48
C VAL A 375 8.44 -8.93 9.87
N ASP A 376 9.01 -9.14 11.03
CA ASP A 376 10.33 -8.64 11.38
C ASP A 376 11.40 -9.65 10.97
N SER A 377 12.58 -9.14 10.63
CA SER A 377 13.70 -9.96 10.17
C SER A 377 15.01 -9.28 10.54
N VAL A 378 15.86 -10.01 11.24
CA VAL A 378 17.23 -9.63 11.58
C VAL A 378 18.19 -10.56 10.84
N TRP A 379 19.07 -9.99 10.03
CA TRP A 379 20.07 -10.70 9.25
C TRP A 379 21.47 -10.15 9.56
N ASN A 380 22.20 -10.93 10.36
CA ASN A 380 23.57 -10.64 10.78
C ASN A 380 24.58 -11.55 10.06
N LYS A 381 25.85 -11.18 10.12
CA LYS A 381 26.98 -12.02 9.68
C LYS A 381 27.07 -13.32 10.49
N ASP A 382 26.82 -13.23 11.80
CA ASP A 382 26.63 -14.39 12.66
C ASP A 382 25.19 -14.91 12.52
N SER A 383 25.05 -16.12 11.96
CA SER A 383 23.75 -16.76 11.78
C SER A 383 23.04 -17.06 13.10
N GLY A 384 23.76 -17.24 14.21
CA GLY A 384 23.18 -17.52 15.52
C GLY A 384 22.41 -16.34 16.13
N THR A 385 22.64 -15.12 15.62
CA THR A 385 21.93 -13.90 16.03
C THR A 385 20.94 -13.40 14.98
N SER A 386 20.72 -14.20 13.93
CA SER A 386 19.77 -13.89 12.86
C SER A 386 18.44 -14.63 13.08
N GLY A 387 17.34 -14.04 12.63
CA GLY A 387 16.04 -14.69 12.65
C GLY A 387 14.96 -13.85 11.97
N SER A 388 13.76 -14.41 11.88
CA SER A 388 12.59 -13.78 11.27
C SER A 388 11.34 -14.31 11.93
N ASP A 389 10.25 -13.53 11.87
CA ASP A 389 8.91 -14.10 12.12
C ASP A 389 8.59 -15.16 11.06
N ILE A 390 7.88 -16.22 11.47
CA ILE A 390 7.66 -17.40 10.65
C ILE A 390 6.19 -17.73 10.50
N LEU A 391 5.76 -17.94 9.26
CA LEU A 391 4.51 -18.64 8.95
C LEU A 391 4.81 -20.08 8.51
N HIS A 392 4.35 -21.07 9.28
CA HIS A 392 4.52 -22.49 9.00
C HIS A 392 3.19 -23.13 8.61
N ILE A 393 3.13 -23.69 7.40
CA ILE A 393 1.96 -24.36 6.84
C ILE A 393 2.23 -25.86 6.78
N LEU A 394 1.44 -26.64 7.51
CA LEU A 394 1.63 -28.10 7.65
C LEU A 394 1.03 -28.91 6.50
N ARG A 395 -0.05 -28.42 5.89
CA ARG A 395 -0.83 -29.20 4.91
C ARG A 395 -0.87 -28.49 3.56
N ASN A 396 -2.05 -28.32 2.99
CA ASN A 396 -2.21 -27.88 1.62
C ASN A 396 -2.13 -26.35 1.53
N ILE A 397 -1.57 -25.88 0.42
CA ILE A 397 -1.59 -24.48 0.03
C ILE A 397 -2.35 -24.29 -1.27
N ASP A 398 -3.31 -23.38 -1.27
CA ASP A 398 -4.04 -22.93 -2.46
C ASP A 398 -3.55 -21.54 -2.87
N THR A 399 -2.98 -21.45 -4.07
CA THR A 399 -2.45 -20.22 -4.66
C THR A 399 -3.37 -19.61 -5.72
N SER A 400 -4.62 -20.05 -5.80
CA SER A 400 -5.61 -19.60 -6.79
C SER A 400 -5.86 -18.08 -6.79
N ARG A 401 -5.63 -17.42 -5.64
CA ARG A 401 -5.79 -15.97 -5.46
C ARG A 401 -4.48 -15.18 -5.58
N GLY A 402 -3.40 -15.83 -6.03
CA GLY A 402 -2.07 -15.23 -6.13
C GLY A 402 -1.22 -15.46 -4.87
N ALA A 403 0.04 -15.01 -4.94
CA ALA A 403 0.99 -15.17 -3.85
C ALA A 403 0.73 -14.19 -2.71
N THR A 404 0.93 -14.63 -1.47
CA THR A 404 0.99 -13.73 -0.31
C THR A 404 2.23 -12.85 -0.39
N THR A 405 2.04 -11.55 -0.25
CA THR A 405 3.12 -10.57 -0.28
C THR A 405 3.71 -10.41 1.11
N VAL A 406 4.97 -10.79 1.29
CA VAL A 406 5.73 -10.63 2.52
C VAL A 406 6.41 -9.27 2.54
N LYS A 407 6.20 -8.50 3.60
CA LYS A 407 6.82 -7.19 3.84
C LYS A 407 7.42 -7.11 5.23
N THR A 408 8.42 -6.26 5.38
CA THR A 408 8.98 -5.87 6.67
C THR A 408 8.53 -4.47 7.03
N LYS A 409 8.16 -4.20 8.29
CA LYS A 409 7.72 -2.85 8.71
C LYS A 409 8.83 -1.79 8.53
N ASN A 410 10.05 -2.13 8.96
CA ASN A 410 11.17 -1.18 9.03
C ASN A 410 12.39 -1.58 8.16
N GLY A 411 12.24 -2.58 7.30
CA GLY A 411 13.36 -3.20 6.57
C GLY A 411 13.89 -4.45 7.29
N ILE A 412 14.92 -5.07 6.71
CA ILE A 412 15.67 -6.15 7.35
C ILE A 412 16.82 -5.53 8.14
N PHE A 413 16.79 -5.75 9.45
CA PHE A 413 17.81 -5.27 10.38
C PHE A 413 19.06 -6.14 10.34
N GLY A 414 20.14 -5.65 10.94
CA GLY A 414 21.39 -6.41 11.12
C GLY A 414 22.57 -5.92 10.27
N ASP A 415 23.71 -6.56 10.48
CA ASP A 415 25.01 -6.17 9.94
C ASP A 415 25.42 -6.92 8.66
N ILE A 416 24.49 -7.65 8.04
CA ILE A 416 24.78 -8.41 6.81
C ILE A 416 25.31 -7.52 5.69
N GLU A 417 26.36 -7.98 5.02
CA GLU A 417 26.96 -7.33 3.86
C GLU A 417 26.93 -8.25 2.64
N LYS A 418 26.79 -7.68 1.44
CA LYS A 418 26.90 -8.46 0.19
C LYS A 418 28.31 -9.03 0.00
N THR A 419 28.42 -10.36 0.05
CA THR A 419 29.65 -11.08 -0.30
C THR A 419 29.63 -11.56 -1.76
N ASN A 420 30.54 -12.46 -2.12
CA ASN A 420 30.52 -13.19 -3.39
C ASN A 420 30.07 -14.65 -3.20
N GLN A 421 29.58 -15.01 -2.01
CA GLN A 421 29.04 -16.33 -1.67
C GLN A 421 27.52 -16.23 -1.52
N LYS A 422 26.83 -17.36 -1.77
CA LYS A 422 25.37 -17.42 -1.68
C LYS A 422 24.95 -17.24 -0.22
N GLN A 423 24.11 -16.25 0.03
CA GLN A 423 23.62 -15.88 1.36
C GLN A 423 22.09 -15.89 1.35
N THR A 424 21.50 -16.63 2.28
CA THR A 424 20.07 -16.59 2.61
C THR A 424 19.90 -16.20 4.08
N SER A 425 18.82 -15.49 4.40
CA SER A 425 18.44 -15.21 5.79
C SER A 425 17.99 -16.48 6.51
N SER A 426 17.58 -16.32 7.77
CA SER A 426 16.73 -17.29 8.47
C SER A 426 15.38 -17.48 7.74
N LEU A 427 14.70 -18.58 8.06
CA LEU A 427 13.41 -18.96 7.47
C LEU A 427 12.36 -17.89 7.72
N VAL A 428 11.55 -17.57 6.71
CA VAL A 428 10.45 -16.59 6.81
C VAL A 428 9.08 -17.26 6.65
N ALA A 429 9.01 -18.26 5.76
CA ALA A 429 7.81 -19.08 5.60
C ALA A 429 8.19 -20.48 5.12
N ILE A 430 7.39 -21.46 5.51
CA ILE A 430 7.52 -22.87 5.09
C ILE A 430 6.14 -23.45 4.78
N ALA A 431 6.06 -24.23 3.71
CA ALA A 431 4.90 -25.06 3.41
C ALA A 431 5.35 -26.50 3.22
N GLU A 432 5.06 -27.39 4.17
CA GLU A 432 5.63 -28.75 4.20
C GLU A 432 5.35 -29.54 2.92
N LYS A 433 4.16 -29.37 2.35
CA LYS A 433 3.81 -29.97 1.06
C LYS A 433 4.34 -29.16 -0.12
N ASP A 434 4.82 -29.91 -1.11
CA ASP A 434 5.17 -29.36 -2.41
C ASP A 434 3.98 -28.64 -3.03
N HIS A 435 4.27 -27.49 -3.62
CA HIS A 435 3.30 -26.66 -4.30
C HIS A 435 3.93 -26.03 -5.53
N ASN A 436 3.15 -25.95 -6.61
CA ASN A 436 3.60 -25.35 -7.85
C ASN A 436 3.61 -23.82 -7.72
N GLY A 437 4.57 -23.17 -8.38
CA GLY A 437 4.70 -21.71 -8.35
C GLY A 437 5.21 -21.15 -7.01
N LEU A 438 4.94 -19.86 -6.81
CA LEU A 438 5.33 -19.09 -5.63
C LEU A 438 4.09 -18.79 -4.80
N ALA A 439 4.03 -19.37 -3.60
CA ALA A 439 3.00 -19.04 -2.61
C ALA A 439 3.30 -17.74 -1.88
N PHE A 440 4.58 -17.39 -1.77
CA PHE A 440 5.06 -16.18 -1.12
C PHE A 440 6.01 -15.42 -2.04
N THR A 441 5.83 -14.11 -2.09
CA THR A 441 6.75 -13.18 -2.78
C THR A 441 7.01 -11.99 -1.88
N GLY A 442 8.14 -11.30 -2.07
CA GLY A 442 8.46 -10.17 -1.20
C GLY A 442 9.74 -9.48 -1.60
N LYS A 443 9.85 -8.21 -1.25
CA LYS A 443 11.07 -7.41 -1.37
C LYS A 443 11.23 -6.56 -0.12
N SER A 444 12.45 -6.44 0.37
CA SER A 444 12.76 -5.57 1.50
C SER A 444 14.14 -4.94 1.36
N ALA A 445 14.33 -3.77 1.96
CA ALA A 445 15.64 -3.14 2.06
C ALA A 445 16.38 -3.67 3.30
N THR A 446 17.64 -4.02 3.14
CA THR A 446 18.56 -4.24 4.26
C THR A 446 19.29 -2.94 4.59
N LEU A 447 19.77 -2.80 5.84
CA LEU A 447 20.55 -1.65 6.27
C LEU A 447 21.86 -1.46 5.47
N ASN A 448 22.60 -2.55 5.22
CA ASN A 448 23.98 -2.49 4.71
C ASN A 448 24.19 -3.17 3.34
N ALA A 449 23.23 -3.99 2.90
CA ALA A 449 23.33 -4.80 1.70
C ALA A 449 22.28 -4.45 0.62
N GLY A 450 21.51 -3.36 0.73
CA GLY A 450 20.52 -2.97 -0.29
C GLY A 450 19.32 -3.92 -0.37
N GLU A 451 18.70 -4.05 -1.54
CA GLU A 451 17.47 -4.85 -1.73
C GLU A 451 17.72 -6.36 -1.57
N ALA A 452 16.93 -6.98 -0.70
CA ALA A 452 16.71 -8.41 -0.62
C ALA A 452 15.35 -8.78 -1.24
N GLN A 453 15.27 -9.96 -1.85
CA GLN A 453 14.03 -10.52 -2.38
C GLN A 453 13.76 -11.86 -1.73
N LEU A 454 12.48 -12.21 -1.56
CA LEU A 454 12.10 -13.52 -1.05
C LEU A 454 12.31 -14.58 -2.15
N VAL A 455 13.04 -15.65 -1.82
CA VAL A 455 13.34 -16.76 -2.73
C VAL A 455 12.84 -18.07 -2.15
N LYS A 456 12.21 -18.88 -3.01
CA LYS A 456 11.79 -20.26 -2.69
C LYS A 456 12.95 -21.24 -2.92
N VAL A 457 13.39 -21.94 -1.87
CA VAL A 457 14.38 -23.03 -1.91
C VAL A 457 13.71 -24.31 -1.38
N GLY A 458 13.45 -25.26 -2.27
CA GLY A 458 12.55 -26.38 -1.95
C GLY A 458 11.17 -25.84 -1.56
N ASN A 459 10.73 -26.13 -0.34
CA ASN A 459 9.46 -25.70 0.25
C ASN A 459 9.57 -24.54 1.24
N LYS A 460 10.76 -23.95 1.34
CA LYS A 460 11.11 -22.91 2.31
C LYS A 460 11.39 -21.59 1.61
N TYR A 461 11.06 -20.50 2.28
CA TYR A 461 11.22 -19.13 1.78
C TYR A 461 12.18 -18.35 2.66
N TYR A 462 13.14 -17.70 2.01
CA TYR A 462 14.21 -16.94 2.65
C TYR A 462 14.41 -15.61 1.94
N TRP A 463 14.92 -14.61 2.64
CA TRP A 463 15.46 -13.42 1.98
C TRP A 463 16.80 -13.77 1.31
N THR A 464 17.01 -13.29 0.07
CA THR A 464 18.28 -13.39 -0.66
C THR A 464 18.72 -12.03 -1.19
N LEU A 465 20.03 -11.80 -1.19
CA LEU A 465 20.67 -10.63 -1.81
C LEU A 465 21.14 -10.89 -3.24
N GLU A 466 20.95 -12.13 -3.71
CA GLU A 466 21.51 -12.64 -4.95
C GLU A 466 20.45 -13.28 -5.83
N ALA A 467 20.61 -13.07 -7.14
CA ALA A 467 19.74 -13.63 -8.14
C ALA A 467 20.24 -15.02 -8.52
N LEU A 468 19.46 -16.04 -8.17
CA LEU A 468 19.73 -17.42 -8.60
C LEU A 468 19.44 -17.57 -10.10
N GLU A 469 20.26 -18.35 -10.78
CA GLU A 469 19.98 -18.72 -12.16
C GLU A 469 18.72 -19.61 -12.22
N PRO A 470 17.96 -19.57 -13.34
CA PRO A 470 16.91 -20.55 -13.58
C PRO A 470 17.49 -21.97 -13.54
N GLN A 471 16.69 -22.94 -13.08
CA GLN A 471 17.11 -24.28 -12.65
C GLN A 471 17.68 -25.22 -13.76
N SER A 472 18.19 -24.69 -14.88
CA SER A 472 18.55 -25.43 -16.08
C SER A 472 19.95 -25.14 -16.66
N GLN A 473 20.89 -24.54 -15.92
CA GLN A 473 22.28 -24.41 -16.39
C GLN A 473 23.30 -25.10 -15.46
N PRO A 474 24.07 -26.10 -15.95
CA PRO A 474 25.17 -26.69 -15.22
C PRO A 474 26.42 -25.83 -15.43
N GLU A 475 26.62 -24.80 -14.60
CA GLU A 475 27.93 -24.25 -14.24
C GLU A 475 27.75 -23.09 -13.23
N PRO A 476 28.44 -23.09 -12.07
CA PRO A 476 28.42 -21.96 -11.15
C PRO A 476 29.19 -20.79 -11.75
N LYS A 477 28.49 -19.87 -12.42
CA LYS A 477 29.03 -18.55 -12.78
C LYS A 477 28.98 -17.63 -11.56
N PRO A 478 29.92 -16.68 -11.41
CA PRO A 478 30.05 -15.84 -10.21
C PRO A 478 28.74 -15.16 -9.83
N ASN A 479 28.47 -15.09 -8.53
CA ASN A 479 27.22 -14.61 -7.94
C ASN A 479 26.74 -13.26 -8.50
N LYS A 480 25.47 -13.24 -8.93
CA LYS A 480 24.85 -12.11 -9.62
C LYS A 480 24.00 -11.30 -8.64
N LYS A 481 24.58 -10.24 -8.09
CA LYS A 481 23.95 -9.38 -7.06
C LYS A 481 22.63 -8.76 -7.55
N ILE A 482 21.59 -8.82 -6.72
CA ILE A 482 20.32 -8.14 -6.97
C ILE A 482 20.54 -6.62 -6.88
N ARG A 483 19.85 -5.88 -7.75
CA ARG A 483 19.84 -4.41 -7.75
C ARG A 483 18.42 -3.93 -7.99
N THR A 484 18.06 -2.83 -7.35
CA THR A 484 16.78 -2.17 -7.59
C THR A 484 16.69 -1.76 -9.06
N ALA A 485 15.49 -1.79 -9.62
CA ALA A 485 15.25 -1.41 -11.01
C ALA A 485 15.73 0.03 -11.32
N ALA A 486 15.53 0.95 -10.36
CA ALA A 486 15.96 2.35 -10.45
C ALA A 486 17.48 2.53 -10.56
N SER A 487 18.28 1.71 -9.87
CA SER A 487 19.75 1.84 -9.87
C SER A 487 20.37 1.72 -11.27
N SER A 488 19.77 0.91 -12.15
CA SER A 488 20.21 0.76 -13.54
C SER A 488 20.15 2.10 -14.30
N ALA A 489 19.08 2.88 -14.10
CA ALA A 489 18.91 4.17 -14.75
C ALA A 489 19.90 5.20 -14.20
N TYR A 490 20.11 5.25 -12.88
CA TYR A 490 21.04 6.19 -12.25
C TYR A 490 22.47 6.04 -12.74
N ILE A 491 22.95 4.79 -12.87
CA ILE A 491 24.32 4.48 -13.29
C ILE A 491 24.55 4.82 -14.78
N GLN A 492 23.53 4.65 -15.62
CA GLN A 492 23.66 4.78 -17.08
C GLN A 492 23.38 6.20 -17.60
N MET A 493 22.60 7.02 -16.88
CA MET A 493 22.17 8.34 -17.36
C MET A 493 23.32 9.28 -17.77
N PRO A 494 24.46 9.36 -17.03
CA PRO A 494 25.55 10.25 -17.43
C PRO A 494 26.11 9.92 -18.82
N TYR A 495 26.26 8.64 -19.15
CA TYR A 495 26.68 8.19 -20.48
C TYR A 495 25.66 8.59 -21.56
N THR A 496 24.36 8.39 -21.29
CA THR A 496 23.31 8.73 -22.26
C THR A 496 23.16 10.23 -22.48
N ASN A 497 23.44 11.06 -21.45
CA ASN A 497 23.49 12.52 -21.58
C ASN A 497 24.68 12.97 -22.45
N MET A 498 25.85 12.35 -22.29
CA MET A 498 27.02 12.66 -23.11
C MET A 498 26.79 12.33 -24.60
N GLU A 499 26.25 11.15 -24.90
CA GLU A 499 25.93 10.74 -26.29
C GLU A 499 24.93 11.69 -26.99
N LEU A 500 23.98 12.27 -26.26
CA LEU A 500 23.05 13.26 -26.82
C LEU A 500 23.78 14.55 -27.24
N ALA A 501 24.70 15.05 -26.41
CA ALA A 501 25.47 16.24 -26.71
C ALA A 501 26.50 16.03 -27.84
N TYR A 502 27.12 14.84 -27.92
CA TYR A 502 27.97 14.46 -29.05
C TYR A 502 27.18 14.45 -30.37
N SER A 503 25.94 13.97 -30.35
CA SER A 503 25.07 13.97 -31.55
C SER A 503 24.62 15.38 -31.96
N ALA A 504 24.59 16.34 -31.02
CA ALA A 504 24.25 17.73 -31.30
C ALA A 504 25.39 18.52 -31.98
N VAL A 505 26.65 18.28 -31.60
CA VAL A 505 27.80 18.95 -32.23
C VAL A 505 28.11 18.35 -33.61
N ASP A 506 28.13 17.02 -33.70
CA ASP A 506 28.45 16.20 -34.89
C ASP A 506 29.66 16.70 -35.72
N THR A 507 29.79 16.26 -36.97
CA THR A 507 30.78 16.79 -37.92
C THR A 507 30.28 18.07 -38.60
N LEU A 508 31.22 18.89 -39.11
CA LEU A 508 30.90 20.07 -39.91
C LEU A 508 29.95 19.71 -41.08
N ALA A 509 30.28 18.67 -41.84
CA ALA A 509 29.50 18.25 -43.00
C ALA A 509 28.05 17.87 -42.66
N LYS A 510 27.80 17.25 -41.49
CA LYS A 510 26.44 16.91 -41.03
C LYS A 510 25.69 18.10 -40.41
N ARG A 511 26.41 19.13 -39.97
CA ARG A 511 25.82 20.36 -39.42
C ARG A 511 25.48 21.38 -40.51
N ARG A 512 26.29 21.43 -41.56
CA ARG A 512 26.30 22.53 -42.55
C ARG A 512 26.21 22.08 -44.00
N GLY A 513 26.26 20.78 -44.29
CA GLY A 513 26.50 20.32 -45.66
C GLY A 513 27.94 20.61 -46.11
N SER A 514 28.20 20.41 -47.40
CA SER A 514 29.44 20.84 -48.06
C SER A 514 29.41 22.37 -48.28
N THR A 515 30.37 23.06 -47.69
CA THR A 515 30.54 24.52 -47.75
C THR A 515 31.35 25.01 -48.95
N VAL A 516 31.77 24.11 -49.85
CA VAL A 516 32.67 24.44 -50.96
C VAL A 516 31.90 25.03 -52.15
N ASN A 517 31.54 26.31 -52.02
CA ASN A 517 31.49 27.24 -53.14
C ASN A 517 31.85 28.65 -52.63
N PRO A 518 33.14 29.02 -52.58
CA PRO A 518 33.62 30.27 -51.96
C PRO A 518 33.33 31.55 -52.76
N GLN A 519 32.65 31.46 -53.90
CA GLN A 519 32.52 32.60 -54.83
C GLN A 519 31.45 33.64 -54.46
N THR A 520 30.74 33.48 -53.34
CA THR A 520 29.73 34.46 -52.92
C THR A 520 30.24 35.35 -51.80
N THR A 521 30.30 36.66 -52.06
CA THR A 521 30.63 37.76 -51.14
C THR A 521 29.55 38.02 -50.08
N THR A 522 28.75 36.99 -49.77
CA THR A 522 27.57 37.05 -48.90
C THR A 522 27.99 37.18 -47.44
N ARG A 523 27.37 38.12 -46.71
CA ARG A 523 27.76 38.45 -45.33
C ARG A 523 27.00 37.63 -44.30
N HIS A 524 25.81 37.13 -44.63
CA HIS A 524 24.93 36.49 -43.67
C HIS A 524 24.32 35.20 -44.21
N GLY A 525 24.02 34.27 -43.31
CA GLY A 525 23.39 33.01 -43.64
C GLY A 525 22.64 32.42 -42.47
N VAL A 526 21.58 31.66 -42.76
CA VAL A 526 20.79 30.94 -41.78
C VAL A 526 20.73 29.47 -42.18
N TRP A 527 20.72 28.59 -41.20
CA TRP A 527 20.58 27.16 -41.44
C TRP A 527 19.75 26.50 -40.36
N GLY A 528 19.14 25.38 -40.71
CA GLY A 528 18.40 24.54 -39.79
C GLY A 528 18.59 23.08 -40.13
N ARG A 529 18.59 22.21 -39.12
CA ARG A 529 18.63 20.75 -39.31
C ARG A 529 17.82 20.01 -38.27
N VAL A 530 17.39 18.82 -38.65
CA VAL A 530 16.78 17.82 -37.77
C VAL A 530 17.56 16.52 -37.85
N VAL A 531 17.73 15.85 -36.72
CA VAL A 531 18.46 14.58 -36.62
C VAL A 531 17.66 13.60 -35.77
N SER A 532 17.55 12.36 -36.24
CA SER A 532 17.03 11.22 -35.50
C SER A 532 18.12 10.16 -35.40
N LYS A 533 18.40 9.67 -34.19
CA LYS A 533 19.42 8.65 -33.94
C LYS A 533 18.90 7.57 -33.00
N TYR A 534 18.93 6.33 -33.47
CA TYR A 534 18.82 5.16 -32.63
C TYR A 534 20.22 4.72 -32.20
N LEU A 535 20.43 4.46 -30.91
CA LEU A 535 21.67 3.92 -30.38
C LEU A 535 21.38 2.78 -29.40
N LYS A 536 21.94 1.60 -29.66
CA LYS A 536 21.95 0.46 -28.73
C LYS A 536 23.38 0.23 -28.25
N VAL A 537 23.54 0.16 -26.94
CA VAL A 537 24.80 -0.23 -26.30
C VAL A 537 24.59 -1.32 -25.25
N ASP A 538 25.46 -2.31 -25.26
CA ASP A 538 25.51 -3.34 -24.23
C ASP A 538 26.79 -3.17 -23.39
N GLY A 539 26.62 -3.05 -22.08
CA GLY A 539 27.73 -2.86 -21.14
C GLY A 539 28.56 -4.13 -20.96
N LYS A 540 29.83 -3.93 -20.58
CA LYS A 540 30.78 -5.00 -20.30
C LYS A 540 30.32 -5.89 -19.16
N HIS A 541 29.78 -5.31 -18.08
CA HIS A 541 29.40 -6.05 -16.89
C HIS A 541 27.95 -6.51 -16.90
N ARG A 542 26.97 -5.60 -16.91
CA ARG A 542 25.55 -6.00 -16.81
C ARG A 542 24.53 -5.00 -17.39
N LEU A 543 24.85 -3.71 -17.43
CA LEU A 543 23.89 -2.67 -17.74
C LEU A 543 23.91 -2.35 -19.23
N ASN A 544 22.72 -2.39 -19.84
CA ASN A 544 22.52 -2.11 -21.25
C ASN A 544 21.50 -0.98 -21.40
N ASN A 545 21.60 -0.21 -22.49
CA ASN A 545 20.58 0.78 -22.84
C ASN A 545 20.34 0.88 -24.34
N ARG A 546 19.12 1.30 -24.67
CA ARG A 546 18.71 1.68 -26.02
C ARG A 546 18.19 3.11 -25.97
N GLN A 547 18.59 3.94 -26.91
CA GLN A 547 18.31 5.36 -26.95
C GLN A 547 17.67 5.73 -28.29
N HIS A 548 16.65 6.57 -28.23
CA HIS A 548 16.04 7.22 -29.38
C HIS A 548 16.19 8.73 -29.19
N GLN A 549 17.13 9.31 -29.93
CA GLN A 549 17.51 10.72 -29.86
C GLN A 549 16.88 11.49 -31.02
N TYR A 550 16.34 12.65 -30.72
CA TYR A 550 15.75 13.59 -31.67
C TYR A 550 16.29 14.98 -31.39
N LEU A 551 16.83 15.63 -32.41
CA LEU A 551 17.43 16.94 -32.31
C LEU A 551 16.83 17.86 -33.37
N ALA A 552 16.51 19.09 -32.99
CA ALA A 552 16.24 20.19 -33.90
C ALA A 552 17.23 21.32 -33.60
N GLN A 553 17.94 21.79 -34.62
CA GLN A 553 18.99 22.79 -34.47
C GLN A 553 18.79 23.89 -35.50
N VAL A 554 18.97 25.14 -35.08
CA VAL A 554 18.90 26.33 -35.92
C VAL A 554 20.10 27.22 -35.64
N GLY A 555 20.67 27.82 -36.68
CA GLY A 555 21.84 28.67 -36.53
C GLY A 555 21.92 29.78 -37.56
N VAL A 556 22.74 30.78 -37.23
CA VAL A 556 22.96 31.97 -38.04
C VAL A 556 24.45 32.27 -38.12
N ASP A 557 24.91 32.60 -39.31
CA ASP A 557 26.23 33.13 -39.59
C ASP A 557 26.23 34.63 -39.30
N LEU A 558 27.00 35.03 -38.27
CA LEU A 558 27.14 36.41 -37.83
C LEU A 558 28.14 37.18 -38.69
N ASP A 559 29.22 36.49 -39.07
CA ASP A 559 30.28 37.03 -39.91
C ASP A 559 30.74 35.97 -40.91
N ARG A 560 30.76 36.34 -42.18
CA ARG A 560 31.31 35.55 -43.28
C ARG A 560 32.11 36.48 -44.17
N HIS A 561 33.42 36.27 -44.18
CA HIS A 561 34.33 37.13 -44.93
C HIS A 561 35.40 36.31 -45.64
N THR A 562 35.70 36.71 -46.87
CA THR A 562 36.78 36.14 -47.68
C THR A 562 37.84 37.21 -47.89
N GLN A 563 39.04 36.97 -47.36
CA GLN A 563 40.22 37.83 -47.50
C GLN A 563 41.44 36.97 -47.81
N ASP A 564 42.29 37.40 -48.75
CA ASP A 564 43.49 36.67 -49.19
C ASP A 564 43.20 35.19 -49.49
N ALA A 565 42.00 34.97 -50.02
CA ALA A 565 41.43 33.68 -50.37
C ALA A 565 41.35 32.64 -49.23
N VAL A 566 41.21 33.15 -48.01
CA VAL A 566 40.74 32.43 -46.83
C VAL A 566 39.32 32.91 -46.53
N THR A 567 38.37 31.97 -46.46
CA THR A 567 37.01 32.26 -46.02
C THR A 567 36.87 31.91 -44.55
N LYS A 568 36.53 32.90 -43.73
CA LYS A 568 36.20 32.72 -42.30
C LYS A 568 34.70 32.82 -42.12
N GLN A 569 34.16 31.96 -41.26
CA GLN A 569 32.74 31.87 -41.00
C GLN A 569 32.49 31.68 -39.51
N THR A 570 31.90 32.70 -38.88
CA THR A 570 31.57 32.71 -37.46
C THR A 570 30.07 32.76 -37.28
N GLY A 571 29.53 31.94 -36.40
CA GLY A 571 28.10 31.96 -36.14
C GLY A 571 27.70 31.24 -34.87
N ILE A 572 26.41 31.33 -34.55
CA ILE A 572 25.82 30.76 -33.34
C ILE A 572 24.66 29.83 -33.71
N TYR A 573 24.34 28.90 -32.82
CA TYR A 573 23.18 28.02 -32.97
C TYR A 573 22.53 27.68 -31.63
N ALA A 574 21.26 27.31 -31.71
CA ALA A 574 20.50 26.72 -30.62
C ALA A 574 20.04 25.32 -31.02
N THR A 575 20.05 24.39 -30.05
CA THR A 575 19.61 23.00 -30.24
C THR A 575 18.59 22.62 -29.19
N PHE A 576 17.47 22.05 -29.64
CA PHE A 576 16.48 21.40 -28.81
C PHE A 576 16.61 19.90 -28.98
N GLY A 577 16.95 19.20 -27.89
CA GLY A 577 17.19 17.77 -27.90
C GLY A 577 16.21 17.01 -27.02
N TYR A 578 15.79 15.85 -27.49
CA TYR A 578 14.99 14.88 -26.75
C TYR A 578 15.62 13.50 -26.89
N ASN A 579 15.80 12.79 -25.78
CA ASN A 579 16.27 11.40 -25.77
C ASN A 579 15.30 10.54 -24.96
N HIS A 580 14.83 9.44 -25.53
CA HIS A 580 14.10 8.41 -24.82
C HIS A 580 15.00 7.18 -24.64
N ILE A 581 15.18 6.76 -23.38
CA ILE A 581 16.11 5.70 -23.01
C ILE A 581 15.34 4.51 -22.43
N ASN A 582 15.64 3.30 -22.91
CA ASN A 582 15.22 2.05 -22.32
C ASN A 582 16.41 1.42 -21.60
N PHE A 583 16.32 1.29 -20.28
CA PHE A 583 17.37 0.67 -19.46
C PHE A 583 17.13 -0.83 -19.29
N SER A 584 18.20 -1.59 -19.19
CA SER A 584 18.14 -3.03 -18.94
C SER A 584 19.31 -3.49 -18.09
N ASP A 585 19.08 -4.57 -17.35
CA ASP A 585 20.07 -5.24 -16.52
C ASP A 585 20.07 -6.74 -16.84
N ARG A 586 21.21 -7.27 -17.28
CA ARG A 586 21.39 -8.70 -17.62
C ARG A 586 21.01 -9.63 -16.47
N PHE A 587 21.14 -9.14 -15.23
CA PHE A 587 20.87 -9.87 -14.00
C PHE A 587 19.65 -9.33 -13.25
N ARG A 588 18.71 -8.69 -13.95
CA ARG A 588 17.41 -8.34 -13.37
C ARG A 588 16.77 -9.59 -12.77
N ALA A 589 16.32 -9.45 -11.53
CA ALA A 589 15.76 -10.53 -10.74
C ALA A 589 14.39 -10.17 -10.17
N GLU A 590 13.52 -11.16 -10.16
CA GLU A 590 12.24 -11.13 -9.45
C GLU A 590 12.16 -12.40 -8.61
N ASN A 591 11.68 -12.27 -7.36
CA ASN A 591 11.56 -13.39 -6.42
C ASN A 591 12.89 -14.16 -6.24
N GLY A 592 13.99 -13.41 -6.20
CA GLY A 592 15.34 -13.95 -6.04
C GLY A 592 15.87 -14.75 -7.24
N ARG A 593 15.20 -14.71 -8.39
CA ARG A 593 15.62 -15.43 -9.61
C ARG A 593 15.79 -14.50 -10.80
N ILE A 594 16.79 -14.79 -11.64
CA ILE A 594 17.01 -14.04 -12.88
C ILE A 594 15.86 -14.31 -13.85
N VAL A 595 15.18 -13.24 -14.26
CA VAL A 595 14.05 -13.31 -15.19
C VAL A 595 14.49 -13.08 -16.64
N SER A 596 13.72 -13.58 -17.61
CA SER A 596 14.00 -13.40 -19.04
C SER A 596 13.89 -11.93 -19.46
N ASP A 597 12.89 -11.23 -18.93
CA ASP A 597 12.69 -9.80 -19.13
C ASP A 597 13.76 -8.97 -18.38
N LYS A 598 14.69 -8.39 -19.14
CA LYS A 598 15.82 -7.62 -18.60
C LYS A 598 15.52 -6.14 -18.41
N HIS A 599 14.37 -5.64 -18.84
CA HIS A 599 14.10 -4.21 -18.84
C HIS A 599 13.84 -3.70 -17.42
N THR A 600 14.54 -2.65 -17.00
CA THR A 600 14.48 -2.11 -15.63
C THR A 600 13.66 -0.82 -15.54
N GLY A 601 13.27 -0.24 -16.66
CA GLY A 601 12.50 1.00 -16.74
C GLY A 601 13.02 1.92 -17.84
N THR A 602 12.42 3.09 -17.91
CA THR A 602 12.68 4.09 -18.95
C THR A 602 13.27 5.37 -18.39
N GLY A 603 13.94 6.12 -19.25
CA GLY A 603 14.46 7.44 -18.99
C GLY A 603 14.07 8.41 -20.09
N LYS A 604 14.04 9.69 -19.75
CA LYS A 604 13.92 10.78 -20.72
C LYS A 604 14.93 11.86 -20.41
N THR A 605 15.52 12.44 -21.44
CA THR A 605 16.33 13.65 -21.35
C THR A 605 15.75 14.69 -22.27
N LYS A 606 15.50 15.89 -21.75
CA LYS A 606 15.27 17.10 -22.54
C LYS A 606 16.50 17.98 -22.44
N ALA A 607 16.98 18.48 -23.56
CA ALA A 607 18.19 19.29 -23.64
C ALA A 607 17.92 20.61 -24.38
N GLY A 608 18.38 21.71 -23.81
CA GLY A 608 18.51 22.99 -24.49
C GLY A 608 19.99 23.35 -24.56
N LEU A 609 20.55 23.39 -25.77
CA LEU A 609 21.98 23.63 -25.99
C LEU A 609 22.16 24.91 -26.82
N PHE A 610 23.20 25.67 -26.51
CA PHE A 610 23.63 26.84 -27.26
C PHE A 610 25.09 26.63 -27.68
N GLY A 611 25.41 26.96 -28.93
CA GLY A 611 26.76 26.83 -29.43
C GLY A 611 27.22 27.99 -30.31
N LEU A 612 28.54 28.13 -30.35
CA LEU A 612 29.29 29.07 -31.17
C LEU A 612 30.22 28.24 -32.05
N TYR A 613 30.34 28.60 -33.32
CA TYR A 613 31.30 28.00 -34.24
C TYR A 613 32.13 29.05 -34.96
N HIS A 614 33.33 28.64 -35.33
CA HIS A 614 34.24 29.38 -36.17
C HIS A 614 34.90 28.39 -37.15
N SER A 615 34.58 28.51 -38.43
CA SER A 615 35.11 27.66 -39.49
C SER A 615 35.99 28.49 -40.42
N VAL A 616 37.16 27.97 -40.77
CA VAL A 616 38.14 28.57 -41.68
C VAL A 616 38.32 27.65 -42.87
N PHE A 617 38.23 28.19 -44.09
CA PHE A 617 38.40 27.47 -45.35
C PHE A 617 39.52 28.13 -46.17
N TRP A 618 40.47 27.35 -46.67
CA TRP A 618 41.60 27.82 -47.48
C TRP A 618 41.44 27.47 -48.96
N GLN A 619 42.19 28.15 -49.85
CA GLN A 619 42.18 27.89 -51.30
C GLN A 619 42.47 26.45 -51.70
N ASN A 620 43.35 25.77 -50.95
CA ASN A 620 43.71 24.37 -51.18
C ASN A 620 42.61 23.40 -50.71
N GLU A 621 41.41 23.89 -50.41
CA GLU A 621 40.25 23.14 -49.91
C GLU A 621 40.52 22.40 -48.59
N SER A 622 41.46 22.94 -47.81
CA SER A 622 41.57 22.59 -46.39
C SER A 622 40.53 23.36 -45.59
N TYR A 623 40.08 22.77 -44.49
CA TYR A 623 39.22 23.43 -43.52
C TYR A 623 39.61 23.12 -42.09
N LEU A 624 39.23 24.04 -41.21
CA LEU A 624 39.35 23.93 -39.77
C LEU A 624 38.06 24.46 -39.14
N ASP A 625 37.37 23.63 -38.37
CA ASP A 625 36.11 23.95 -37.70
C ASP A 625 36.28 23.86 -36.19
N PHE A 626 36.00 24.96 -35.50
CA PHE A 626 35.94 25.02 -34.05
C PHE A 626 34.50 25.20 -33.61
N VAL A 627 34.08 24.44 -32.61
CA VAL A 627 32.75 24.56 -31.99
C VAL A 627 32.87 24.54 -30.48
N GLY A 628 32.27 25.52 -29.82
CA GLY A 628 31.97 25.50 -28.40
C GLY A 628 30.47 25.34 -28.18
N GLN A 629 30.06 24.50 -27.24
CA GLN A 629 28.67 24.25 -26.91
C GLN A 629 28.49 24.18 -25.40
N VAL A 630 27.44 24.81 -24.89
CA VAL A 630 26.99 24.69 -23.50
C VAL A 630 25.51 24.34 -23.49
N GLY A 631 25.02 23.69 -22.45
CA GLY A 631 23.61 23.34 -22.41
C GLY A 631 23.09 22.87 -21.06
N TYR A 632 21.79 22.99 -20.90
CA TYR A 632 21.03 22.53 -19.74
C TYR A 632 20.27 21.25 -20.10
N LEU A 633 20.24 20.32 -19.14
CA LEU A 633 19.64 19.00 -19.27
C LEU A 633 18.62 18.80 -18.16
N ARG A 634 17.43 18.32 -18.52
CA ARG A 634 16.42 17.82 -17.58
C ARG A 634 16.18 16.34 -17.84
N ASN A 635 16.58 15.53 -16.87
CA ASN A 635 16.41 14.08 -16.88
C ASN A 635 15.17 13.68 -16.09
N GLU A 636 14.46 12.66 -16.57
CA GLU A 636 13.35 12.00 -15.89
C GLU A 636 13.62 10.49 -15.84
N TYR A 637 13.53 9.92 -14.65
CA TYR A 637 13.74 8.50 -14.35
C TYR A 637 12.39 7.86 -14.08
N ARG A 638 12.05 6.80 -14.83
CA ARG A 638 10.81 6.03 -14.67
C ARG A 638 11.14 4.54 -14.51
N PRO A 639 11.57 4.11 -13.32
CA PRO A 639 11.85 2.70 -13.08
C PRO A 639 10.57 1.87 -13.17
N ARG A 640 10.69 0.58 -13.48
CA ARG A 640 9.53 -0.34 -13.44
C ARG A 640 8.86 -0.39 -12.07
N GLU A 641 9.68 -0.26 -11.04
CA GLU A 641 9.28 -0.32 -9.64
C GLU A 641 9.94 0.85 -8.91
N GLY A 642 9.16 1.53 -8.06
CA GLY A 642 9.60 2.73 -7.37
C GLY A 642 8.97 4.01 -7.92
N ARG A 643 9.48 5.15 -7.48
CA ARG A 643 8.93 6.46 -7.81
C ARG A 643 9.63 7.06 -9.03
N ASN A 644 8.91 7.87 -9.79
CA ASN A 644 9.52 8.69 -10.81
C ASN A 644 10.32 9.83 -10.17
N VAL A 645 11.54 10.07 -10.66
CA VAL A 645 12.44 11.11 -10.13
C VAL A 645 12.91 11.98 -11.28
N THR A 646 13.10 13.28 -11.04
CA THR A 646 13.68 14.21 -12.01
C THR A 646 15.00 14.76 -11.50
N GLN A 647 15.91 15.06 -12.43
CA GLN A 647 17.23 15.60 -12.14
C GLN A 647 17.60 16.65 -13.19
N GLU A 648 18.36 17.64 -12.77
CA GLU A 648 18.91 18.67 -13.67
C GLU A 648 20.41 18.49 -13.85
N GLY A 649 20.93 18.98 -14.97
CA GLY A 649 22.35 18.94 -15.28
C GLY A 649 22.77 20.00 -16.28
N MET A 650 24.09 20.13 -16.44
CA MET A 650 24.73 21.01 -17.40
C MET A 650 25.81 20.27 -18.15
N THR A 651 25.94 20.54 -19.45
CA THR A 651 26.99 20.00 -20.30
C THR A 651 27.74 21.13 -20.98
N THR A 652 29.05 20.99 -21.10
CA THR A 652 29.91 21.85 -21.91
C THR A 652 30.77 20.99 -22.84
N LEU A 653 31.01 21.45 -24.06
CA LEU A 653 31.69 20.69 -25.09
C LEU A 653 32.48 21.63 -25.98
N ILE A 654 33.69 21.20 -26.36
CA ILE A 654 34.52 21.85 -27.36
C ILE A 654 34.90 20.81 -28.41
N SER A 655 34.80 21.16 -29.68
CA SER A 655 35.17 20.32 -30.82
C SER A 655 36.11 21.08 -31.75
N THR A 656 37.11 20.38 -32.25
CA THR A 656 37.97 20.82 -33.35
C THR A 656 37.95 19.75 -34.43
N GLU A 657 37.59 20.13 -35.64
CA GLU A 657 37.59 19.27 -36.82
C GLU A 657 38.48 19.89 -37.90
N MET A 658 39.24 19.07 -38.62
CA MET A 658 40.03 19.51 -39.77
C MET A 658 39.93 18.48 -40.89
N GLY A 659 40.10 18.93 -42.12
CA GLY A 659 40.18 18.06 -43.29
C GLY A 659 40.72 18.80 -44.50
N GLN A 660 41.04 18.05 -45.55
CA GLN A 660 41.58 18.58 -46.80
C GLN A 660 41.05 17.82 -48.01
N THR A 661 40.47 18.52 -48.98
CA THR A 661 39.99 17.88 -50.21
C THR A 661 41.11 17.70 -51.23
N PHE A 662 41.26 16.49 -51.75
CA PHE A 662 42.12 16.13 -52.88
C PHE A 662 41.26 15.80 -54.10
N ARG A 663 41.36 16.60 -55.16
CA ARG A 663 40.65 16.35 -56.42
C ARG A 663 41.30 15.17 -57.16
N LEU A 664 40.51 14.14 -57.45
CA LEU A 664 40.94 12.98 -58.23
C LEU A 664 40.72 13.23 -59.73
N ASN A 665 39.61 13.88 -60.08
CA ASN A 665 39.29 14.34 -61.43
C ASN A 665 38.27 15.50 -61.35
N LYS A 666 37.62 15.84 -62.47
CA LYS A 666 36.65 16.94 -62.53
C LYS A 666 35.47 16.79 -61.57
N ASN A 667 35.01 15.56 -61.31
CA ASN A 667 33.80 15.29 -60.54
C ASN A 667 34.08 14.57 -59.21
N TRP A 668 35.18 13.84 -59.09
CA TRP A 668 35.51 13.05 -57.90
C TRP A 668 36.59 13.72 -57.05
N SER A 669 36.38 13.73 -55.74
CA SER A 669 37.37 14.14 -54.76
C SER A 669 37.39 13.21 -53.54
N PHE A 670 38.53 13.17 -52.87
CA PHE A 670 38.75 12.43 -51.63
C PHE A 670 39.15 13.39 -50.52
N GLU A 671 38.54 13.28 -49.35
CA GLU A 671 38.76 14.20 -48.22
C GLU A 671 39.05 13.40 -46.94
N PRO A 672 40.32 13.25 -46.53
CA PRO A 672 40.65 12.81 -45.18
C PRO A 672 40.24 13.87 -44.14
N GLN A 673 39.78 13.40 -42.99
CA GLN A 673 39.23 14.23 -41.92
C GLN A 673 39.67 13.70 -40.54
N ALA A 674 39.86 14.61 -39.60
CA ALA A 674 40.13 14.30 -38.20
C ALA A 674 39.32 15.22 -37.28
N GLN A 675 38.86 14.70 -36.14
CA GLN A 675 38.13 15.48 -35.16
C GLN A 675 38.51 15.08 -33.74
N LEU A 676 38.55 16.06 -32.85
CA LEU A 676 38.72 15.84 -31.42
C LEU A 676 37.66 16.63 -30.66
N ILE A 677 36.99 15.95 -29.72
CA ILE A 677 35.90 16.52 -28.93
C ILE A 677 36.19 16.29 -27.45
N TYR A 678 36.26 17.37 -26.69
CA TYR A 678 36.30 17.33 -25.23
C TYR A 678 34.94 17.75 -24.67
N GLN A 679 34.41 16.98 -23.74
CA GLN A 679 33.12 17.24 -23.11
C GLN A 679 33.23 17.14 -21.59
N HIS A 680 32.54 18.02 -20.89
CA HIS A 680 32.31 17.96 -19.46
C HIS A 680 30.80 17.91 -19.17
N LEU A 681 30.39 17.06 -18.22
CA LEU A 681 29.00 16.91 -17.80
C LEU A 681 28.91 16.96 -16.28
N TYR A 682 28.07 17.85 -15.77
CA TYR A 682 27.67 17.96 -14.38
C TYR A 682 26.19 17.59 -14.24
N LEU A 683 25.87 16.73 -13.29
CA LEU A 683 24.49 16.38 -12.92
C LEU A 683 24.31 16.67 -11.43
N LYS A 684 23.18 17.26 -11.03
CA LYS A 684 22.87 17.47 -9.60
C LYS A 684 22.67 16.12 -8.91
N ASP A 685 23.10 16.01 -7.66
CA ASP A 685 22.81 14.84 -6.83
C ASP A 685 21.29 14.68 -6.62
N LEU A 686 20.83 13.45 -6.40
CA LEU A 686 19.41 13.15 -6.18
C LEU A 686 19.24 12.23 -4.97
N CYS A 687 18.13 12.41 -4.27
CA CYS A 687 17.70 11.53 -3.20
C CYS A 687 16.41 10.82 -3.60
N ASP A 688 16.42 9.48 -3.58
CA ASP A 688 15.21 8.67 -3.75
C ASP A 688 14.88 7.95 -2.44
N LYS A 689 13.85 8.44 -1.75
CA LYS A 689 13.48 8.03 -0.37
C LYS A 689 14.65 8.23 0.61
N HIS A 690 15.28 7.14 1.06
CA HIS A 690 16.43 7.14 1.97
C HIS A 690 17.75 6.87 1.25
N LEU A 691 17.73 6.73 -0.09
CA LEU A 691 18.91 6.42 -0.89
C LEU A 691 19.45 7.72 -1.50
N ASN A 692 20.66 8.11 -1.10
CA ASN A 692 21.39 9.23 -1.70
C ASN A 692 22.17 8.76 -2.94
N ILE A 693 22.05 9.47 -4.06
CA ILE A 693 22.76 9.19 -5.31
C ILE A 693 23.61 10.41 -5.66
N GLN A 694 24.93 10.23 -5.64
CA GLN A 694 25.90 11.29 -5.92
C GLN A 694 26.54 11.10 -7.29
N TYR A 695 26.55 12.17 -8.09
CA TYR A 695 27.08 12.18 -9.44
C TYR A 695 28.40 12.96 -9.48
N HIS A 696 29.50 12.23 -9.67
CA HIS A 696 30.77 12.87 -9.98
C HIS A 696 30.72 13.52 -11.35
N SER A 697 31.26 14.74 -11.49
CA SER A 697 31.36 15.42 -12.79
C SER A 697 32.16 14.58 -13.77
N GLN A 698 31.53 14.26 -14.90
CA GLN A 698 32.07 13.40 -15.95
C GLN A 698 32.89 14.23 -16.94
N SER A 699 33.92 13.62 -17.51
CA SER A 699 34.68 14.20 -18.61
C SER A 699 34.87 13.13 -19.69
N GLY A 700 34.73 13.52 -20.95
CA GLY A 700 34.93 12.67 -22.12
C GLY A 700 35.89 13.30 -23.11
N LEU A 701 36.71 12.46 -23.73
CA LEU A 701 37.57 12.84 -24.86
C LEU A 701 37.28 11.84 -25.97
N ARG A 702 36.72 12.32 -27.08
CA ARG A 702 36.29 11.53 -28.24
C ARG A 702 37.05 12.00 -29.47
N GLY A 703 37.73 11.06 -30.14
CA GLY A 703 38.42 11.30 -31.40
C GLY A 703 37.70 10.65 -32.57
N ARG A 704 37.88 11.22 -33.76
CA ARG A 704 37.49 10.67 -35.04
C ARG A 704 38.65 10.75 -36.02
N LEU A 705 38.87 9.67 -36.75
CA LEU A 705 39.62 9.67 -38.00
C LEU A 705 38.70 9.16 -39.10
N GLY A 706 38.60 9.86 -40.21
CA GLY A 706 37.70 9.46 -41.28
C GLY A 706 38.11 9.97 -42.64
N SER A 707 37.33 9.57 -43.63
CA SER A 707 37.50 10.00 -45.01
C SER A 707 36.16 10.09 -45.72
N SER A 708 36.05 11.02 -46.67
CA SER A 708 34.90 11.16 -47.57
C SER A 708 35.32 11.01 -49.03
N LEU A 709 34.62 10.18 -49.78
CA LEU A 709 34.71 10.13 -51.24
C LEU A 709 33.50 10.89 -51.81
N ASN A 710 33.77 12.00 -52.48
CA ASN A 710 32.74 12.92 -52.95
C ASN A 710 32.63 12.87 -54.48
N PHE A 711 31.41 12.75 -54.99
CA PHE A 711 31.06 13.02 -56.38
C PHE A 711 30.29 14.33 -56.45
N ARG A 712 30.74 15.26 -57.29
CA ARG A 712 30.17 16.59 -57.45
C ARG A 712 29.79 16.84 -58.90
N ASP A 713 28.60 17.39 -59.07
CA ASP A 713 28.10 18.00 -60.30
C ASP A 713 27.63 19.43 -59.99
N ASN A 714 27.22 20.21 -61.00
CA ASN A 714 26.87 21.63 -60.84
C ASN A 714 25.82 21.89 -59.74
N ALA A 715 24.81 21.03 -59.61
CA ALA A 715 23.73 21.18 -58.62
C ALA A 715 23.77 20.19 -57.46
N TYR A 716 24.55 19.11 -57.56
CA TYR A 716 24.48 17.96 -56.64
C TYR A 716 25.84 17.57 -56.08
N LEU A 717 25.85 17.13 -54.81
CA LEU A 717 26.97 16.46 -54.18
C LEU A 717 26.50 15.17 -53.52
N PHE A 718 27.22 14.09 -53.79
CA PHE A 718 27.08 12.79 -53.12
C PHE A 718 28.40 12.47 -52.42
N ALA A 719 28.33 12.03 -51.17
CA ALA A 719 29.50 11.71 -50.37
C ALA A 719 29.32 10.37 -49.68
N LEU A 720 30.32 9.49 -49.84
CA LEU A 720 30.46 8.25 -49.08
C LEU A 720 31.51 8.46 -47.99
N THR A 721 31.13 8.28 -46.74
CA THR A 721 31.99 8.52 -45.58
C THR A 721 32.30 7.22 -44.85
N ALA A 722 33.53 7.11 -44.36
CA ALA A 722 33.98 6.05 -43.46
C ALA A 722 34.78 6.68 -42.33
N ASN A 723 34.39 6.42 -41.09
CA ASN A 723 34.93 7.02 -39.88
C ASN A 723 35.23 5.94 -38.84
N VAL A 724 36.34 6.08 -38.13
CA VAL A 724 36.62 5.36 -36.89
C VAL A 724 36.55 6.36 -35.76
N TRP A 725 35.67 6.09 -34.80
CA TRP A 725 35.51 6.87 -33.59
C TRP A 725 36.15 6.15 -32.39
N HIS A 726 36.74 6.92 -31.48
CA HIS A 726 37.36 6.39 -30.27
C HIS A 726 37.12 7.26 -29.04
N ASP A 727 36.64 6.65 -27.95
CA ASP A 727 36.54 7.27 -26.63
C ASP A 727 37.78 6.96 -25.76
N PHE A 728 38.60 7.97 -25.51
CA PHE A 728 39.87 7.80 -24.78
C PHE A 728 39.64 7.66 -23.27
N LEU A 729 38.71 8.45 -22.70
CA LEU A 729 38.45 8.46 -21.26
C LEU A 729 37.39 7.44 -20.84
N ASN A 730 37.42 7.05 -19.56
CA ASN A 730 36.38 6.24 -18.93
C ASN A 730 35.47 7.15 -18.09
N ASN A 731 34.18 6.81 -18.05
CA ASN A 731 33.25 7.47 -17.14
C ASN A 731 33.66 7.26 -15.68
N LYS A 732 33.46 8.30 -14.86
CA LYS A 732 33.60 8.24 -13.40
C LYS A 732 32.42 7.47 -12.79
N PRO A 733 32.60 6.87 -11.60
CA PRO A 733 31.53 6.08 -10.99
C PRO A 733 30.40 7.00 -10.49
N VAL A 734 29.20 6.43 -10.40
CA VAL A 734 28.05 7.03 -9.71
C VAL A 734 27.93 6.36 -8.35
N LYS A 735 27.88 7.16 -7.28
CA LYS A 735 27.74 6.64 -5.92
C LYS A 735 26.26 6.46 -5.61
N VAL A 736 25.83 5.25 -5.28
CA VAL A 736 24.44 4.93 -4.92
C VAL A 736 24.46 4.38 -3.50
N GLY A 737 23.91 5.15 -2.55
CA GLY A 737 24.12 4.94 -1.13
C GLY A 737 25.61 5.06 -0.77
N ASN A 738 26.16 4.01 -0.17
CA ASN A 738 27.56 3.98 0.29
C ASN A 738 28.52 3.30 -0.71
N ARG A 739 28.10 3.03 -1.95
CA ARG A 739 28.90 2.26 -2.92
C ARG A 739 29.00 2.95 -4.28
N ASP A 740 30.19 2.87 -4.88
CA ASP A 740 30.47 3.36 -6.22
C ASP A 740 30.16 2.31 -7.29
N TYR A 741 29.48 2.75 -8.35
CA TYR A 741 29.10 1.91 -9.48
C TYR A 741 29.57 2.51 -10.79
N ARG A 742 30.13 1.65 -11.66
CA ARG A 742 30.58 2.03 -13.00
C ARG A 742 30.21 0.93 -14.00
N GLU A 743 29.85 1.34 -15.21
CA GLU A 743 29.69 0.44 -16.37
C GLU A 743 30.62 0.90 -17.50
N TYR A 744 31.07 -0.05 -18.33
CA TYR A 744 31.94 0.20 -19.47
C TYR A 744 31.25 -0.21 -20.77
N TYR A 745 31.29 0.67 -21.77
CA TYR A 745 30.74 0.43 -23.11
C TYR A 745 31.86 0.27 -24.15
N ALA A 746 31.49 -0.07 -25.39
CA ALA A 746 32.42 -0.12 -26.51
C ALA A 746 33.05 1.27 -26.72
N LYS A 747 34.38 1.33 -26.72
CA LYS A 747 35.15 2.56 -26.91
C LYS A 747 35.48 2.87 -28.35
N THR A 748 35.46 1.88 -29.24
CA THR A 748 35.88 2.06 -30.63
C THR A 748 34.85 1.45 -31.56
N TRP A 749 34.41 2.23 -32.54
CA TRP A 749 33.41 1.82 -33.50
C TRP A 749 33.68 2.41 -34.88
N LEU A 750 33.25 1.67 -35.89
CA LEU A 750 33.20 2.10 -37.28
C LEU A 750 31.87 2.82 -37.51
N ASP A 751 31.89 3.91 -38.25
CA ASP A 751 30.75 4.68 -38.72
C ASP A 751 30.86 4.87 -40.23
N THR A 752 29.88 4.36 -40.97
CA THR A 752 29.81 4.51 -42.43
C THR A 752 28.53 5.23 -42.80
N GLY A 753 28.60 6.17 -43.73
CA GLY A 753 27.43 6.95 -44.10
C GLY A 753 27.43 7.46 -45.53
N LEU A 754 26.22 7.82 -45.97
CA LEU A 754 25.95 8.49 -47.23
C LEU A 754 25.44 9.89 -46.94
N GLN A 755 25.92 10.87 -47.69
CA GLN A 755 25.48 12.25 -47.63
C GLN A 755 25.13 12.75 -49.03
N PHE A 756 24.03 13.50 -49.11
CA PHE A 756 23.53 14.12 -50.31
C PHE A 756 23.32 15.61 -50.06
N GLN A 757 23.64 16.43 -51.05
CA GLN A 757 23.33 17.85 -51.06
C GLN A 757 22.84 18.29 -52.44
N TRP A 758 21.83 19.14 -52.43
CA TRP A 758 21.25 19.78 -53.60
C TRP A 758 21.28 21.30 -53.41
N ASN A 759 21.98 21.98 -54.32
CA ASN A 759 21.98 23.44 -54.41
C ASN A 759 20.80 23.85 -55.30
N ALA A 760 19.65 24.14 -54.69
CA ALA A 760 18.43 24.50 -55.40
C ALA A 760 18.56 25.85 -56.12
N THR A 761 19.27 26.80 -55.49
CA THR A 761 19.67 28.08 -56.09
C THR A 761 21.10 28.44 -55.65
N ASN A 762 21.62 29.59 -56.08
CA ASN A 762 22.91 30.10 -55.60
C ASN A 762 22.91 30.45 -54.10
N ASN A 763 21.72 30.59 -53.50
CA ASN A 763 21.53 31.06 -52.14
C ASN A 763 20.87 30.00 -51.25
N LEU A 764 20.23 28.96 -51.81
CA LEU A 764 19.47 27.95 -51.08
C LEU A 764 20.03 26.53 -51.34
N SER A 765 20.34 25.81 -50.27
CA SER A 765 20.86 24.45 -50.31
C SER A 765 20.09 23.54 -49.35
N PHE A 766 19.82 22.32 -49.79
CA PHE A 766 19.28 21.24 -48.95
C PHE A 766 20.30 20.12 -48.84
N TYR A 767 20.39 19.48 -47.68
CA TYR A 767 21.25 18.32 -47.50
C TYR A 767 20.60 17.27 -46.61
N ALA A 768 20.99 16.01 -46.82
CA ALA A 768 20.55 14.89 -46.02
C ALA A 768 21.70 13.90 -45.84
N HIS A 769 21.68 13.15 -44.74
CA HIS A 769 22.68 12.12 -44.47
C HIS A 769 22.09 10.94 -43.72
N THR A 770 22.67 9.76 -43.93
CA THR A 770 22.36 8.54 -43.20
C THR A 770 23.65 7.83 -42.80
N HIS A 771 23.71 7.32 -41.58
CA HIS A 771 24.91 6.72 -40.98
C HIS A 771 24.57 5.47 -40.18
N ILE A 772 25.46 4.47 -40.25
CA ILE A 772 25.36 3.21 -39.51
C ILE A 772 26.66 3.04 -38.71
N GLU A 773 26.51 2.79 -37.41
CA GLU A 773 27.64 2.55 -36.51
C GLU A 773 27.70 1.10 -36.03
N HIS A 774 28.89 0.51 -35.98
CA HIS A 774 29.15 -0.82 -35.43
C HIS A 774 30.44 -0.86 -34.60
N SER A 775 30.35 -1.41 -33.38
CA SER A 775 31.51 -1.62 -32.49
C SER A 775 32.59 -2.51 -33.12
N LEU A 776 33.85 -2.11 -32.99
CA LEU A 776 35.03 -2.92 -33.34
C LEU A 776 35.55 -3.76 -32.15
N GLN A 777 34.77 -3.83 -31.07
CA GLN A 777 35.08 -4.53 -29.82
C GLN A 777 33.98 -5.54 -29.47
N LYS A 778 34.21 -6.35 -28.43
CA LYS A 778 33.26 -7.37 -27.96
C LYS A 778 31.92 -6.79 -27.48
N GLN A 779 31.95 -5.60 -26.86
CA GLN A 779 30.75 -4.90 -26.40
C GLN A 779 29.96 -4.41 -27.60
N ILE A 780 28.63 -4.57 -27.57
CA ILE A 780 27.78 -4.16 -28.69
C ILE A 780 27.60 -2.64 -28.66
N ARG A 781 27.93 -1.98 -29.77
CA ARG A 781 27.42 -0.65 -30.16
C ARG A 781 26.81 -0.77 -31.54
N ARG A 782 25.55 -0.38 -31.68
CA ARG A 782 24.87 -0.27 -32.98
C ARG A 782 24.08 1.02 -33.02
N ALA A 783 24.28 1.83 -34.06
CA ALA A 783 23.49 3.04 -34.25
C ALA A 783 23.01 3.18 -35.69
N TYR A 784 21.85 3.82 -35.82
CA TYR A 784 21.30 4.28 -37.10
C TYR A 784 20.96 5.76 -36.93
N GLN A 785 21.54 6.62 -37.74
CA GLN A 785 21.33 8.06 -37.68
C GLN A 785 20.88 8.56 -39.05
N ILE A 786 19.80 9.34 -39.06
CA ILE A 786 19.32 10.08 -40.24
C ILE A 786 19.21 11.55 -39.88
N GLY A 787 19.62 12.41 -40.80
CA GLY A 787 19.50 13.86 -40.63
C GLY A 787 19.24 14.56 -41.94
N ALA A 788 18.57 15.71 -41.85
CA ALA A 788 18.30 16.58 -42.99
C ALA A 788 18.39 18.03 -42.54
N GLY A 789 18.84 18.91 -43.44
CA GLY A 789 18.94 20.33 -43.16
C GLY A 789 18.84 21.19 -44.41
N VAL A 790 18.72 22.48 -44.15
CA VAL A 790 18.58 23.55 -45.14
C VAL A 790 19.50 24.70 -44.75
N GLN A 791 20.06 25.36 -45.76
CA GLN A 791 20.86 26.56 -45.60
C GLN A 791 20.43 27.61 -46.62
N TYR A 792 20.31 28.86 -46.16
CA TYR A 792 20.05 30.03 -46.98
C TYR A 792 21.11 31.10 -46.70
N VAL A 793 21.69 31.70 -47.74
CA VAL A 793 22.82 32.67 -47.62
C VAL A 793 22.52 33.91 -48.47
N TRP A 794 22.82 35.12 -47.99
CA TRP A 794 22.56 36.39 -48.69
C TRP A 794 23.60 37.50 -48.45
#